data_AF-A0A2W5SKA1-F1
#
_entry.id   AF-A0A2W5SKA1-F1
#
_cell.length_a   1.000
_cell.length_b   1.000
_cell.length_c   1.000
_cell.angle_alpha   90.00
_cell.angle_beta   90.00
_cell.angle_gamma   90.00
#
_symmetry.space_group_name_H-M   'P 1'
#
loop_
_entity.id
_entity.type
_entity.pdbx_description
1 polymer ?
#
loop_
_entity_poly.entity_id
_entity_poly.type
_entity_poly.pdbx_seq_one_letter_code
_entity_poly.pdbx_strand_id
1 'polypeptide(L)'
;MRALLAGTLDVAVAPQALFDVALDDEAALQIEAARVRAFLRAADEAARPAEPPARSRGRRATVEAPDAGSLRTDLAALDPTLFRERVELDRARLEFYELSAERRAELLQAHATRQEAAQPRETEEERRAREAEAERARALEAARAARSEAERVVAEELARLIALETRVRGLRDEFQRTRDAIAVRRDTVLGWQRRVRDAKSSGSSDADATYDALRRALRAARDDLASALDALNDDASAIPSLGPDPLVDVPPDIPADAARERRTAVDRAIADARRDEQALREERASALLEEINTLNRERLGLLPALSAAKRDAVTGFTSSGWDQARSEARHLSLILRYHQHAALAWLQTVRTGGSAGVSAWRTTAVLLPLLLVVGVFVWGRRKTQALLRWGDSRIAADDRAERRSTPSLGRRAVRLLLKIHRPLEWILFFLALSWLLPAGARSLLEVQLLSSMVTWTLAGSLVVNVVNAVAAGSTGALLPLEESEPGKLRLRSLRLVGRTVIVFALILVLSTRLVGEGTIYSWVFSTCWFAAIPVFLLLVKWWRTTVFERLERLRKKTPLQKWILANRSGWKSFGAAMVGAVQLFATGAVKLGRSWLSGFELARRIHAYLFKREIERIGEGHAHAELTPLAGEAFEKLDPERPFGRWLHCPADAVRDAVSLRAQDRRGALVVVVAPRGMGKSSLLRAIAEQSPGAKVLGCRAETSVADLGAAAEAAPSILLLDDAHTLIEPRIGGLAKFDEAVAFARAHSEETTWVFSIDASVWPLLKRARDARPLFDETYVLSPWAEAQLGALLADRDEAAEIVPQYDGLLDRLPPGADEIDRQDALTAKRTGYERMLWDHVGGNPGLALEAWRVSLGRDEEGGVHVRPLQVPDITKLERLPDSSLFVLRAVLQLAPTSVESVAQATRLRPEEVLQDLRFGKAQGFYEDRSGSVRIAWPWLRAVSRLLERRQLLVSP
;
A
#
# COMPACT_ATOMS: atom_id res chain seq x y z
N MET A 1 67.86 22.07 -35.95
CA MET A 1 68.70 22.83 -34.99
C MET A 1 67.95 23.40 -33.80
N ARG A 2 66.98 24.31 -33.97
CA ARG A 2 66.25 24.88 -32.81
C ARG A 2 65.57 23.84 -31.91
N ALA A 3 65.02 22.76 -32.48
CA ALA A 3 64.46 21.65 -31.71
C ALA A 3 65.52 20.89 -30.87
N LEU A 4 66.77 20.81 -31.34
CA LEU A 4 67.87 20.22 -30.58
C LEU A 4 68.25 21.10 -29.38
N LEU A 5 68.35 22.42 -29.58
CA LEU A 5 68.60 23.39 -28.52
C LEU A 5 67.49 23.40 -27.45
N ALA A 6 66.24 23.21 -27.87
CA ALA A 6 65.09 23.10 -26.98
C ALA A 6 64.91 21.70 -26.35
N GLY A 7 65.78 20.72 -26.65
CA GLY A 7 65.68 19.34 -26.14
C GLY A 7 64.48 18.54 -26.70
N THR A 8 63.86 18.99 -27.79
CA THR A 8 62.64 18.43 -28.39
C THR A 8 62.87 17.82 -29.79
N LEU A 9 64.14 17.57 -30.17
CA LEU A 9 64.45 16.94 -31.45
C LEU A 9 63.78 15.56 -31.55
N ASP A 10 63.21 15.27 -32.72
CA ASP A 10 62.59 13.98 -33.05
C ASP A 10 63.62 12.84 -32.99
N VAL A 11 63.28 11.76 -32.28
CA VAL A 11 64.12 10.57 -32.06
C VAL A 11 64.58 9.89 -33.35
N ALA A 12 63.86 10.09 -34.47
CA ALA A 12 64.25 9.57 -35.78
C ALA A 12 65.44 10.31 -36.41
N VAL A 13 65.75 11.53 -35.97
CA VAL A 13 66.81 12.37 -36.54
C VAL A 13 68.09 12.24 -35.71
N ALA A 14 69.18 11.82 -36.36
CA ALA A 14 70.50 11.79 -35.74
C ALA A 14 71.03 13.22 -35.54
N PRO A 15 71.37 13.65 -34.30
CA PRO A 15 71.88 15.00 -34.03
C PRO A 15 73.11 15.37 -34.87
N GLN A 16 74.01 14.41 -35.12
CA GLN A 16 75.22 14.59 -35.94
C GLN A 16 74.92 15.09 -37.35
N ALA A 17 73.78 14.72 -37.95
CA ALA A 17 73.42 15.13 -39.32
C ALA A 17 73.08 16.63 -39.43
N LEU A 18 72.93 17.33 -38.31
CA LEU A 18 72.64 18.77 -38.28
C LEU A 18 73.91 19.64 -38.29
N PHE A 19 75.09 19.02 -38.18
CA PHE A 19 76.38 19.70 -38.08
C PHE A 19 77.34 19.22 -39.17
N ASP A 20 78.18 20.14 -39.63
CA ASP A 20 79.17 19.85 -40.68
C ASP A 20 80.50 19.32 -40.09
N VAL A 21 80.56 19.22 -38.75
CA VAL A 21 81.73 18.82 -37.96
C VAL A 21 81.33 17.77 -36.93
N ALA A 22 82.25 16.88 -36.58
CA ALA A 22 82.04 15.84 -35.58
C ALA A 22 81.78 16.46 -34.20
N LEU A 23 80.71 16.03 -33.53
CA LEU A 23 80.26 16.60 -32.26
C LEU A 23 81.12 16.20 -31.05
N ASP A 24 82.02 15.23 -31.23
CA ASP A 24 82.95 14.70 -30.24
C ASP A 24 84.33 15.38 -30.25
N ASP A 25 84.64 16.17 -31.28
CA ASP A 25 85.89 16.93 -31.40
C ASP A 25 85.71 18.40 -30.99
N GLU A 26 86.02 18.69 -29.72
CA GLU A 26 85.90 20.04 -29.16
C GLU A 26 86.80 21.06 -29.87
N ALA A 27 87.97 20.66 -30.37
CA ALA A 27 88.86 21.57 -31.09
C ALA A 27 88.28 21.95 -32.46
N ALA A 28 87.68 20.98 -33.16
CA ALA A 28 87.01 21.22 -34.42
C ALA A 28 85.74 22.09 -34.25
N LEU A 29 84.97 21.90 -33.17
CA LEU A 29 83.81 22.73 -32.85
C LEU A 29 84.19 24.20 -32.58
N GLN A 30 85.30 24.45 -31.88
CA GLN A 30 85.80 25.81 -31.63
C GLN A 30 86.26 26.52 -32.91
N ILE A 31 86.95 25.79 -33.80
CA ILE A 31 87.38 26.31 -35.11
C ILE A 31 86.15 26.64 -35.96
N GLU A 32 85.16 25.77 -36.00
CA GLU A 32 83.94 25.98 -36.77
C GLU A 32 83.09 27.11 -36.18
N ALA A 33 83.00 27.24 -34.85
CA ALA A 33 82.37 28.37 -34.18
C ALA A 33 83.04 29.70 -34.56
N ALA A 34 84.37 29.75 -34.62
CA ALA A 34 85.10 30.94 -35.07
C ALA A 34 84.82 31.26 -36.55
N ARG A 35 84.77 30.24 -37.42
CA ARG A 35 84.43 30.38 -38.84
C ARG A 35 83.00 30.91 -39.04
N VAL A 36 82.02 30.29 -38.39
CA VAL A 36 80.61 30.68 -38.45
C VAL A 36 80.41 32.09 -37.88
N ARG A 37 81.08 32.44 -36.78
CA ARG A 37 81.04 33.80 -36.20
C ARG A 37 81.61 34.85 -37.15
N ALA A 38 82.71 34.54 -37.85
CA ALA A 38 83.26 35.43 -38.87
C ALA A 38 82.31 35.62 -40.05
N PHE A 39 81.69 34.53 -40.53
CA PHE A 39 80.68 34.57 -41.59
C PHE A 39 79.45 35.40 -41.21
N LEU A 40 78.89 35.18 -40.01
CA LEU A 40 77.73 35.94 -39.53
C LEU A 40 78.04 37.43 -39.35
N ARG A 41 79.25 37.78 -38.89
CA ARG A 41 79.69 39.19 -38.83
C ARG A 41 79.74 39.84 -40.22
N ALA A 42 80.29 39.14 -41.21
CA ALA A 42 80.34 39.63 -42.59
C ALA A 42 78.91 39.77 -43.19
N ALA A 43 78.02 38.83 -42.89
CA ALA A 43 76.61 38.87 -43.30
C ALA A 43 75.85 40.04 -42.65
N ASP A 44 76.02 40.27 -41.35
CA ASP A 44 75.39 41.38 -40.62
C ASP A 44 75.95 42.74 -41.08
N GLU A 45 77.25 42.83 -41.40
CA GLU A 45 77.85 44.03 -41.99
C GLU A 45 77.35 44.29 -43.43
N ALA A 46 77.10 43.25 -44.22
CA ALA A 46 76.48 43.37 -45.54
C ALA A 46 75.01 43.83 -45.46
N ALA A 47 74.30 43.51 -44.37
CA ALA A 47 72.91 43.92 -44.15
C ALA A 47 72.74 45.37 -43.63
N ARG A 48 73.81 46.06 -43.22
CA ARG A 48 73.74 47.45 -42.74
C ARG A 48 73.67 48.45 -43.91
N PRO A 49 72.74 49.44 -43.89
CA PRO A 49 72.69 50.51 -44.89
C PRO A 49 73.93 51.42 -44.80
N ALA A 50 74.47 51.85 -45.94
CA ALA A 50 75.71 52.61 -46.02
C ALA A 50 75.57 54.07 -45.53
N GLU A 51 76.35 54.46 -44.52
CA GLU A 51 76.57 55.87 -44.13
C GLU A 51 77.76 56.49 -44.89
N PRO A 52 77.73 57.81 -45.20
CA PRO A 52 78.78 58.48 -45.98
C PRO A 52 80.04 58.81 -45.16
N PRO A 53 81.22 58.96 -45.81
CA PRO A 53 82.51 58.87 -45.13
C PRO A 53 82.96 60.16 -44.43
N ALA A 54 83.41 60.04 -43.18
CA ALA A 54 84.14 61.10 -42.46
C ALA A 54 85.66 60.97 -42.61
N ARG A 55 86.35 62.12 -42.74
CA ARG A 55 87.79 62.26 -43.06
C ARG A 55 88.72 62.16 -41.82
N SER A 56 89.81 61.37 -41.98
CA SER A 56 91.17 61.51 -41.39
C SER A 56 91.32 61.26 -39.86
N ARG A 57 92.42 60.76 -39.27
CA ARG A 57 93.87 60.70 -39.57
C ARG A 57 94.50 59.41 -39.00
N GLY A 58 95.68 59.04 -39.52
CA GLY A 58 96.33 57.73 -39.34
C GLY A 58 96.79 57.35 -37.92
N ARG A 59 97.05 56.04 -37.70
CA ARG A 59 98.42 55.46 -37.58
C ARG A 59 98.39 53.95 -37.25
N ARG A 60 99.20 53.21 -38.02
CA ARG A 60 99.87 51.90 -37.80
C ARG A 60 99.04 50.60 -37.63
N ALA A 61 99.37 49.68 -38.53
CA ALA A 61 98.97 48.28 -38.66
C ALA A 61 99.57 47.37 -37.58
N THR A 62 98.90 46.23 -37.32
CA THR A 62 99.51 44.89 -37.44
C THR A 62 98.46 43.77 -37.40
N VAL A 63 98.73 42.74 -38.24
CA VAL A 63 98.17 41.38 -38.35
C VAL A 63 96.89 41.21 -39.19
N GLU A 64 97.08 40.49 -40.30
CA GLU A 64 96.15 40.18 -41.39
C GLU A 64 94.96 39.34 -40.94
N ALA A 65 93.75 39.83 -41.21
CA ALA A 65 92.53 39.05 -41.32
C ALA A 65 92.22 38.83 -42.82
N PRO A 66 91.62 37.69 -43.22
CA PRO A 66 91.28 37.44 -44.62
C PRO A 66 90.30 38.50 -45.14
N ASP A 67 90.45 38.84 -46.42
CA ASP A 67 89.77 39.89 -47.16
C ASP A 67 88.22 39.81 -47.06
N ALA A 68 87.62 40.63 -46.18
CA ALA A 68 86.17 40.75 -46.04
C ALA A 68 85.50 41.40 -47.28
N GLY A 69 86.29 41.97 -48.19
CA GLY A 69 85.80 42.64 -49.41
C GLY A 69 85.30 41.68 -50.49
N SER A 70 85.95 40.51 -50.65
CA SER A 70 85.54 39.54 -51.69
C SER A 70 84.22 38.84 -51.32
N LEU A 71 84.07 38.45 -50.06
CA LEU A 71 82.86 37.79 -49.53
C LEU A 71 81.60 38.65 -49.71
N ARG A 72 81.70 39.97 -49.53
CA ARG A 72 80.55 40.88 -49.66
C ARG A 72 79.97 40.91 -51.07
N THR A 73 80.81 40.69 -52.09
CA THR A 73 80.41 40.69 -53.50
C THR A 73 79.78 39.35 -53.90
N ASP A 74 80.32 38.24 -53.41
CA ASP A 74 79.78 36.89 -53.65
C ASP A 74 78.45 36.64 -52.90
N LEU A 75 78.30 37.22 -51.70
CA LEU A 75 77.08 37.13 -50.89
C LEU A 75 75.89 37.89 -51.50
N ALA A 76 76.15 38.97 -52.26
CA ALA A 76 75.11 39.77 -52.92
C ALA A 76 74.48 39.07 -54.13
N ALA A 77 75.10 38.00 -54.65
CA ALA A 77 74.63 37.22 -55.81
C ALA A 77 73.72 36.02 -55.45
N LEU A 78 73.53 35.73 -54.15
CA LEU A 78 72.73 34.60 -53.68
C LEU A 78 71.25 34.95 -53.57
N ASP A 79 70.38 33.94 -53.71
CA ASP A 79 68.93 34.08 -53.48
C ASP A 79 68.68 34.63 -52.06
N PRO A 80 68.01 35.79 -51.90
CA PRO A 80 67.81 36.44 -50.62
C PRO A 80 67.04 35.60 -49.58
N THR A 81 66.26 34.62 -50.03
CA THR A 81 65.47 33.75 -49.15
C THR A 81 66.30 32.61 -48.60
N LEU A 82 66.96 31.85 -49.48
CA LEU A 82 67.93 30.80 -49.11
C LEU A 82 69.09 31.34 -48.26
N PHE A 83 69.56 32.55 -48.57
CA PHE A 83 70.60 33.21 -47.77
C PHE A 83 70.13 33.50 -46.34
N ARG A 84 68.91 34.01 -46.17
CA ARG A 84 68.32 34.24 -44.84
C ARG A 84 68.17 32.95 -44.04
N GLU A 85 67.68 31.89 -44.68
CA GLU A 85 67.55 30.57 -44.03
C GLU A 85 68.91 29.99 -43.63
N ARG A 86 69.95 30.16 -44.47
CA ARG A 86 71.32 29.74 -44.13
C ARG A 86 71.87 30.52 -42.95
N VAL A 87 71.67 31.84 -42.92
CA VAL A 87 72.07 32.70 -41.79
C VAL A 87 71.37 32.26 -40.50
N GLU A 88 70.07 31.96 -40.55
CA GLU A 88 69.31 31.48 -39.39
C GLU A 88 69.77 30.08 -38.91
N LEU A 89 70.10 29.18 -39.84
CA LEU A 89 70.67 27.87 -39.52
C LEU A 89 72.04 28.01 -38.84
N ASP A 90 72.91 28.86 -39.40
CA ASP A 90 74.26 29.08 -38.89
C ASP A 90 74.24 29.84 -37.54
N ARG A 91 73.26 30.73 -37.30
CA ARG A 91 72.98 31.32 -35.97
C ARG A 91 72.62 30.23 -34.95
N ALA A 92 71.72 29.32 -35.30
CA ALA A 92 71.32 28.23 -34.42
C ALA A 92 72.45 27.20 -34.19
N ARG A 93 73.36 27.02 -35.16
CA ARG A 93 74.57 26.21 -35.00
C ARG A 93 75.58 26.88 -34.06
N LEU A 94 75.80 28.19 -34.23
CA LEU A 94 76.67 28.96 -33.34
C LEU A 94 76.15 28.93 -31.90
N GLU A 95 74.85 29.11 -31.70
CA GLU A 95 74.22 29.01 -30.37
C GLU A 95 74.50 27.65 -29.71
N PHE A 96 74.46 26.55 -30.48
CA PHE A 96 74.83 25.23 -29.98
C PHE A 96 76.33 25.11 -29.66
N TYR A 97 77.21 25.66 -30.50
CA TYR A 97 78.66 25.64 -30.27
C TYR A 97 79.10 26.53 -29.09
N GLU A 98 78.33 27.56 -28.74
CA GLU A 98 78.62 28.46 -27.61
C GLU A 98 78.13 27.91 -26.25
N LEU A 99 77.31 26.85 -26.24
CA LEU A 99 76.96 26.14 -25.00
C LEU A 99 78.21 25.56 -24.31
N SER A 100 78.13 25.33 -23.00
CA SER A 100 79.18 24.57 -22.31
C SER A 100 79.21 23.11 -22.80
N ALA A 101 80.37 22.47 -22.75
CA ALA A 101 80.52 21.06 -23.13
C ALA A 101 79.55 20.15 -22.34
N GLU A 102 79.35 20.44 -21.05
CA GLU A 102 78.39 19.75 -20.18
C GLU A 102 76.95 19.89 -20.70
N ARG A 103 76.52 21.09 -21.10
CA ARG A 103 75.16 21.33 -21.56
C ARG A 103 74.89 20.69 -22.93
N ARG A 104 75.88 20.66 -23.82
CA ARG A 104 75.79 19.91 -25.09
C ARG A 104 75.68 18.41 -24.84
N ALA A 105 76.51 17.86 -23.96
CA ALA A 105 76.48 16.45 -23.60
C ALA A 105 75.12 16.06 -22.99
N GLU A 106 74.56 16.90 -22.12
CA GLU A 106 73.24 16.70 -21.53
C GLU A 106 72.12 16.65 -22.59
N LEU A 107 72.12 17.57 -23.57
CA LEU A 107 71.12 17.58 -24.65
C LEU A 107 71.24 16.35 -25.57
N LEU A 108 72.47 15.93 -25.88
CA LEU A 108 72.73 14.74 -26.70
C LEU A 108 72.37 13.46 -25.93
N GLN A 109 72.68 13.38 -24.64
CA GLN A 109 72.33 12.26 -23.78
C GLN A 109 70.82 12.16 -23.59
N ALA A 110 70.12 13.27 -23.33
CA ALA A 110 68.66 13.30 -23.23
C ALA A 110 67.97 12.87 -24.54
N HIS A 111 68.58 13.15 -25.70
CA HIS A 111 68.11 12.62 -26.99
C HIS A 111 68.36 11.12 -27.11
N ALA A 112 69.56 10.65 -26.76
CA ALA A 112 69.91 9.22 -26.77
C ALA A 112 69.00 8.39 -25.85
N THR A 113 68.69 8.88 -24.64
CA THR A 113 67.76 8.18 -23.72
C THR A 113 66.34 8.12 -24.27
N ARG A 114 65.86 9.17 -24.94
CA ARG A 114 64.56 9.15 -25.63
C ARG A 114 64.57 8.20 -26.84
N GLN A 115 65.69 8.08 -27.54
CA GLN A 115 65.86 7.16 -28.66
C GLN A 115 65.90 5.69 -28.19
N GLU A 116 66.58 5.39 -27.08
CA GLU A 116 66.58 4.07 -26.44
C GLU A 116 65.19 3.68 -25.92
N ALA A 117 64.45 4.62 -25.31
CA ALA A 117 63.08 4.39 -24.87
C ALA A 117 62.09 4.14 -26.02
N ALA A 118 62.43 4.57 -27.24
CA ALA A 118 61.63 4.37 -28.44
C ALA A 118 62.00 3.09 -29.23
N GLN A 119 63.07 2.38 -28.85
CA GLN A 119 63.40 1.08 -29.47
C GLN A 119 62.35 0.02 -29.06
N PRO A 120 61.80 -0.76 -30.00
CA PRO A 120 60.88 -1.83 -29.68
C PRO A 120 61.59 -2.91 -28.87
N ARG A 121 61.20 -3.10 -27.60
CA ARG A 121 61.64 -4.24 -26.79
C ARG A 121 60.95 -5.49 -27.30
N GLU A 122 61.73 -6.54 -27.55
CA GLU A 122 61.23 -7.89 -27.83
C GLU A 122 60.24 -8.29 -26.73
N THR A 123 59.03 -8.66 -27.12
CA THR A 123 58.02 -9.02 -26.13
C THR A 123 58.39 -10.37 -25.50
N GLU A 124 58.01 -10.56 -24.25
CA GLU A 124 58.20 -11.85 -23.55
C GLU A 124 57.60 -13.03 -24.34
N GLU A 125 56.58 -12.76 -25.16
CA GLU A 125 55.94 -13.71 -26.09
C GLU A 125 56.86 -14.12 -27.24
N GLU A 126 57.53 -13.15 -27.88
CA GLU A 126 58.49 -13.40 -28.96
C GLU A 126 59.69 -14.21 -28.47
N ARG A 127 60.18 -13.92 -27.25
CA ARG A 127 61.26 -14.69 -26.62
C ARG A 127 60.84 -16.16 -26.40
N ARG A 128 59.67 -16.39 -25.81
CA ARG A 128 59.17 -17.76 -25.55
C ARG A 128 58.85 -18.55 -26.83
N ALA A 129 58.37 -17.87 -27.87
CA ALA A 129 58.14 -18.51 -29.17
C ALA A 129 59.45 -19.03 -29.77
N ARG A 130 60.52 -18.22 -29.72
CA ARG A 130 61.86 -18.64 -30.16
C ARG A 130 62.42 -19.78 -29.33
N GLU A 131 62.26 -19.75 -28.01
CA GLU A 131 62.68 -20.84 -27.12
C GLU A 131 61.96 -22.16 -27.46
N ALA A 132 60.65 -22.12 -27.68
CA ALA A 132 59.87 -23.29 -28.08
C ALA A 132 60.24 -23.81 -29.48
N GLU A 133 60.54 -22.93 -30.43
CA GLU A 133 61.04 -23.31 -31.76
C GLU A 133 62.43 -23.96 -31.67
N ALA A 134 63.32 -23.43 -30.83
CA ALA A 134 64.63 -24.01 -30.59
C ALA A 134 64.54 -25.39 -29.90
N GLU A 135 63.65 -25.56 -28.92
CA GLU A 135 63.37 -26.86 -28.28
C GLU A 135 62.80 -27.87 -29.29
N ARG A 136 61.86 -27.45 -30.15
CA ARG A 136 61.32 -28.29 -31.22
C ARG A 136 62.40 -28.71 -32.22
N ALA A 137 63.27 -27.79 -32.63
CA ALA A 137 64.38 -28.09 -33.54
C ALA A 137 65.32 -29.14 -32.92
N ARG A 138 65.67 -29.00 -31.63
CA ARG A 138 66.45 -30.00 -30.89
C ARG A 138 65.77 -31.36 -30.82
N ALA A 139 64.45 -31.40 -30.60
CA ALA A 139 63.69 -32.66 -30.58
C ALA A 139 63.67 -33.35 -31.96
N LEU A 140 63.55 -32.59 -33.06
CA LEU A 140 63.63 -33.13 -34.42
C LEU A 140 65.03 -33.61 -34.80
N GLU A 141 66.07 -32.91 -34.35
CA GLU A 141 67.46 -33.35 -34.51
C GLU A 141 67.73 -34.62 -33.72
N ALA A 142 67.21 -34.74 -32.50
CA ALA A 142 67.27 -35.97 -31.71
C ALA A 142 66.55 -37.14 -32.40
N ALA A 143 65.41 -36.91 -33.05
CA ALA A 143 64.71 -37.92 -33.84
C ALA A 143 65.54 -38.40 -35.05
N ARG A 144 66.26 -37.49 -35.72
CA ARG A 144 67.16 -37.83 -36.84
C ARG A 144 68.42 -38.58 -36.39
N ALA A 145 68.87 -38.35 -35.16
CA ALA A 145 70.06 -38.98 -34.58
C ALA A 145 69.76 -40.26 -33.78
N ALA A 146 68.49 -40.66 -33.66
CA ALA A 146 68.04 -41.82 -32.89
C ALA A 146 68.60 -43.14 -33.46
N ARG A 147 69.01 -44.06 -32.57
CA ARG A 147 69.61 -45.35 -32.96
C ARG A 147 68.59 -46.48 -33.07
N SER A 148 67.41 -46.30 -32.45
CA SER A 148 66.29 -47.24 -32.50
C SER A 148 65.00 -46.57 -32.99
N GLU A 149 64.09 -47.37 -33.53
CA GLU A 149 62.78 -46.88 -33.97
C GLU A 149 61.95 -46.32 -32.81
N ALA A 150 62.06 -46.92 -31.62
CA ALA A 150 61.36 -46.44 -30.43
C ALA A 150 61.92 -45.11 -29.89
N GLU A 151 63.23 -44.87 -29.93
CA GLU A 151 63.82 -43.55 -29.62
C GLU A 151 63.35 -42.47 -30.61
N ARG A 152 63.24 -42.82 -31.89
CA ARG A 152 62.72 -41.93 -32.94
C ARG A 152 61.27 -41.55 -32.67
N VAL A 153 60.42 -42.50 -32.31
CA VAL A 153 59.00 -42.27 -31.96
C VAL A 153 58.86 -41.33 -30.75
N VAL A 154 59.69 -41.50 -29.71
CA VAL A 154 59.67 -40.62 -28.53
C VAL A 154 60.05 -39.18 -28.89
N ALA A 155 61.09 -38.99 -29.71
CA ALA A 155 61.55 -37.66 -30.12
C ALA A 155 60.59 -36.98 -31.12
N GLU A 156 59.99 -37.73 -32.05
CA GLU A 156 58.94 -37.25 -32.96
C GLU A 156 57.68 -36.82 -32.19
N GLU A 157 57.25 -37.60 -31.18
CA GLU A 157 56.12 -37.24 -30.34
C GLU A 157 56.42 -36.02 -29.46
N LEU A 158 57.63 -35.88 -28.91
CA LEU A 158 58.05 -34.66 -28.21
C LEU A 158 57.98 -33.41 -29.10
N ALA A 159 58.50 -33.48 -30.33
CA ALA A 159 58.42 -32.38 -31.29
C ALA A 159 56.97 -32.02 -31.66
N ARG A 160 56.10 -33.04 -31.79
CA ARG A 160 54.67 -32.86 -32.05
C ARG A 160 53.95 -32.21 -30.85
N LEU A 161 54.26 -32.63 -29.63
CA LEU A 161 53.68 -32.06 -28.40
C LEU A 161 54.07 -30.59 -28.20
N ILE A 162 55.33 -30.22 -28.47
CA ILE A 162 55.80 -28.81 -28.42
C ILE A 162 55.06 -27.95 -29.45
N ALA A 163 54.89 -28.46 -30.67
CA ALA A 163 54.13 -27.77 -31.72
C ALA A 163 52.64 -27.60 -31.34
N LEU A 164 52.03 -28.64 -30.78
CA LEU A 164 50.64 -28.63 -30.34
C LEU A 164 50.43 -27.62 -29.18
N GLU A 165 51.34 -27.60 -28.22
CA GLU A 165 51.30 -26.65 -27.10
C GLU A 165 51.44 -25.20 -27.57
N THR A 166 52.37 -24.93 -28.49
CA THR A 166 52.54 -23.59 -29.09
C THR A 166 51.28 -23.15 -29.83
N ARG A 167 50.63 -24.07 -30.56
CA ARG A 167 49.35 -23.80 -31.23
C ARG A 167 48.22 -23.51 -30.24
N VAL A 168 48.11 -24.29 -29.15
CA VAL A 168 47.10 -24.07 -28.10
C VAL A 168 47.30 -22.72 -27.41
N ARG A 169 48.55 -22.31 -27.15
CA ARG A 169 48.87 -20.97 -26.60
C ARG A 169 48.44 -19.85 -27.56
N GLY A 170 48.80 -19.94 -28.85
CA GLY A 170 48.39 -18.94 -29.83
C GLY A 170 46.86 -18.79 -29.95
N LEU A 171 46.11 -19.89 -29.81
CA LEU A 171 44.64 -19.85 -29.76
C LEU A 171 44.13 -19.16 -28.48
N ARG A 172 44.77 -19.35 -27.33
CA ARG A 172 44.42 -18.63 -26.09
C ARG A 172 44.70 -17.13 -26.19
N ASP A 173 45.74 -16.72 -26.91
CA ASP A 173 46.00 -15.29 -27.16
C ASP A 173 44.91 -14.68 -28.07
N GLU A 174 44.44 -15.43 -29.08
CA GLU A 174 43.27 -15.04 -29.88
C GLU A 174 41.99 -14.93 -29.03
N PHE A 175 41.82 -15.81 -28.04
CA PHE A 175 40.71 -15.71 -27.07
C PHE A 175 40.79 -14.42 -26.26
N GLN A 176 41.99 -14.02 -25.82
CA GLN A 176 42.18 -12.78 -25.08
C GLN A 176 41.88 -11.54 -25.94
N ARG A 177 42.36 -11.50 -27.20
CA ARG A 177 42.00 -10.43 -28.15
C ARG A 177 40.49 -10.34 -28.37
N THR A 178 39.80 -11.47 -28.39
CA THR A 178 38.34 -11.52 -28.51
C THR A 178 37.66 -10.93 -27.26
N ARG A 179 38.16 -11.20 -26.05
CA ARG A 179 37.68 -10.56 -24.81
C ARG A 179 37.90 -9.05 -24.82
N ASP A 180 39.05 -8.58 -25.30
CA ASP A 180 39.33 -7.16 -25.42
C ASP A 180 38.37 -6.48 -26.42
N ALA A 181 38.05 -7.16 -27.53
CA ALA A 181 37.03 -6.67 -28.48
C ALA A 181 35.61 -6.61 -27.87
N ILE A 182 35.26 -7.56 -26.99
CA ILE A 182 34.01 -7.52 -26.22
C ILE A 182 34.00 -6.31 -25.26
N ALA A 183 35.13 -6.00 -24.62
CA ALA A 183 35.25 -4.83 -23.76
C ALA A 183 35.05 -3.52 -24.54
N VAL A 184 35.70 -3.37 -25.70
CA VAL A 184 35.52 -2.19 -26.58
C VAL A 184 34.06 -2.01 -27.00
N ARG A 185 33.32 -3.09 -27.27
CA ARG A 185 31.88 -3.01 -27.57
C ARG A 185 31.08 -2.39 -26.43
N ARG A 186 31.39 -2.70 -25.17
CA ARG A 186 30.70 -2.09 -24.03
C ARG A 186 30.86 -0.56 -24.03
N ASP A 187 32.02 -0.04 -24.42
CA ASP A 187 32.25 1.41 -24.55
C ASP A 187 31.41 2.04 -25.67
N THR A 188 31.22 1.32 -26.79
CA THR A 188 30.35 1.82 -27.87
C THR A 188 28.89 1.96 -27.43
N VAL A 189 28.40 1.09 -26.54
CA VAL A 189 27.06 1.18 -25.96
C VAL A 189 26.93 2.40 -25.05
N LEU A 190 27.95 2.71 -24.24
CA LEU A 190 28.00 3.94 -23.45
C LEU A 190 27.96 5.19 -24.35
N GLY A 191 28.64 5.15 -25.51
CA GLY A 191 28.57 6.19 -26.52
C GLY A 191 27.16 6.39 -27.09
N TRP A 192 26.39 5.31 -27.28
CA TRP A 192 24.98 5.41 -27.67
C TRP A 192 24.09 6.05 -26.60
N GLN A 193 24.29 5.71 -25.33
CA GLN A 193 23.52 6.32 -24.22
C GLN A 193 23.71 7.83 -24.15
N ARG A 194 24.95 8.32 -24.38
CA ARG A 194 25.23 9.77 -24.45
C ARG A 194 24.49 10.42 -25.62
N ARG A 195 24.63 9.87 -26.84
CA ARG A 195 23.94 10.38 -28.04
C ARG A 195 22.43 10.44 -27.88
N VAL A 196 21.84 9.44 -27.24
CA VAL A 196 20.40 9.37 -26.96
C VAL A 196 19.97 10.46 -25.97
N ARG A 197 20.77 10.70 -24.93
CA ARG A 197 20.52 11.80 -23.98
C ARG A 197 20.58 13.15 -24.67
N ASP A 198 21.59 13.37 -25.49
CA ASP A 198 21.77 14.63 -26.22
C ASP A 198 20.62 14.85 -27.21
N ALA A 199 20.24 13.82 -27.98
CA ALA A 199 19.12 13.89 -28.92
C ALA A 199 17.76 14.20 -28.25
N LYS A 200 17.53 13.74 -27.02
CA LYS A 200 16.32 14.12 -26.25
C LYS A 200 16.27 15.61 -25.91
N SER A 201 17.44 16.26 -25.79
CA SER A 201 17.55 17.68 -25.46
C SER A 201 17.53 18.60 -26.69
N SER A 202 18.03 18.13 -27.83
CA SER A 202 18.21 18.95 -29.05
C SER A 202 16.97 19.09 -29.94
N GLY A 203 15.92 18.29 -29.72
CA GLY A 203 14.62 18.40 -30.41
C GLY A 203 14.24 17.16 -31.24
N SER A 204 13.02 17.17 -31.81
CA SER A 204 12.43 15.97 -32.42
C SER A 204 13.11 15.49 -33.70
N SER A 205 13.76 16.38 -34.46
CA SER A 205 14.50 16.00 -35.68
C SER A 205 15.75 15.17 -35.35
N ASP A 206 16.51 15.59 -34.35
CA ASP A 206 17.71 14.87 -33.89
C ASP A 206 17.32 13.55 -33.21
N ALA A 207 16.19 13.53 -32.49
CA ALA A 207 15.62 12.31 -31.93
C ALA A 207 15.23 11.30 -33.03
N ASP A 208 14.59 11.75 -34.11
CA ASP A 208 14.20 10.90 -35.24
C ASP A 208 15.45 10.33 -35.97
N ALA A 209 16.46 11.15 -36.23
CA ALA A 209 17.72 10.70 -36.85
C ALA A 209 18.50 9.72 -35.96
N THR A 210 18.58 10.00 -34.66
CA THR A 210 19.22 9.12 -33.68
C THR A 210 18.47 7.79 -33.55
N TYR A 211 17.14 7.81 -33.61
CA TYR A 211 16.31 6.62 -33.60
C TYR A 211 16.60 5.70 -34.80
N ASP A 212 16.70 6.26 -36.01
CA ASP A 212 17.02 5.47 -37.22
C ASP A 212 18.46 4.95 -37.22
N ALA A 213 19.41 5.73 -36.70
CA ALA A 213 20.80 5.29 -36.52
C ALA A 213 20.89 4.13 -35.52
N LEU A 214 20.17 4.23 -34.40
CA LEU A 214 20.13 3.21 -33.37
C LEU A 214 19.41 1.95 -33.85
N ARG A 215 18.37 2.07 -34.69
CA ARG A 215 17.73 0.93 -35.37
C ARG A 215 18.70 0.16 -36.27
N ARG A 216 19.61 0.84 -36.97
CA ARG A 216 20.66 0.20 -37.79
C ARG A 216 21.67 -0.55 -36.92
N ALA A 217 22.17 0.07 -35.86
CA ALA A 217 23.08 -0.57 -34.91
C ALA A 217 22.45 -1.80 -34.25
N LEU A 218 21.17 -1.68 -33.85
CA LEU A 218 20.41 -2.77 -33.25
C LEU A 218 20.20 -3.95 -34.22
N ARG A 219 20.05 -3.71 -35.53
CA ARG A 219 20.00 -4.79 -36.53
C ARG A 219 21.32 -5.56 -36.59
N ALA A 220 22.45 -4.84 -36.70
CA ALA A 220 23.77 -5.45 -36.74
C ALA A 220 24.06 -6.28 -35.48
N ALA A 221 23.81 -5.72 -34.29
CA ALA A 221 24.02 -6.44 -33.03
C ALA A 221 23.12 -7.68 -32.87
N ARG A 222 21.90 -7.68 -33.46
CA ARG A 222 21.02 -8.85 -33.49
C ARG A 222 21.53 -9.94 -34.44
N ASP A 223 22.10 -9.57 -35.57
CA ASP A 223 22.74 -10.51 -36.50
C ASP A 223 23.96 -11.16 -35.84
N ASP A 224 24.79 -10.36 -35.16
CA ASP A 224 25.95 -10.85 -34.40
C ASP A 224 25.55 -11.82 -33.28
N LEU A 225 24.47 -11.50 -32.54
CA LEU A 225 23.95 -12.40 -31.49
C LEU A 225 23.41 -13.70 -32.09
N ALA A 226 22.72 -13.64 -33.24
CA ALA A 226 22.23 -14.83 -33.91
C ALA A 226 23.39 -15.79 -34.23
N SER A 227 24.48 -15.28 -34.81
CA SER A 227 25.68 -16.07 -35.11
C SER A 227 26.38 -16.58 -33.85
N ALA A 228 26.44 -15.80 -32.77
CA ALA A 228 27.00 -16.26 -31.50
C ALA A 228 26.17 -17.38 -30.86
N LEU A 229 24.85 -17.33 -30.96
CA LEU A 229 23.95 -18.38 -30.49
C LEU A 229 24.02 -19.65 -31.35
N ASP A 230 24.26 -19.51 -32.66
CA ASP A 230 24.51 -20.66 -33.54
C ASP A 230 25.82 -21.36 -33.13
N ALA A 231 26.89 -20.59 -32.86
CA ALA A 231 28.18 -21.13 -32.41
C ALA A 231 28.16 -21.80 -31.03
N LEU A 232 27.21 -21.44 -30.15
CA LEU A 232 27.02 -22.10 -28.85
C LEU A 232 26.40 -23.50 -28.96
N ASN A 233 25.69 -23.78 -30.05
CA ASN A 233 25.07 -25.08 -30.30
C ASN A 233 25.92 -25.97 -31.22
N ASP A 234 27.07 -25.47 -31.69
CA ASP A 234 27.99 -26.21 -32.57
C ASP A 234 29.03 -26.96 -31.72
N ASP A 235 29.12 -28.28 -31.91
CA ASP A 235 30.07 -29.15 -31.22
C ASP A 235 31.50 -29.06 -31.79
N ALA A 236 31.70 -28.34 -32.90
CA ALA A 236 33.02 -28.12 -33.48
C ALA A 236 33.88 -27.23 -32.56
N SER A 237 35.03 -27.74 -32.11
CA SER A 237 36.03 -26.98 -31.35
C SER A 237 37.19 -26.57 -32.27
N ALA A 238 37.65 -25.32 -32.14
CA ALA A 238 38.86 -24.85 -32.83
C ALA A 238 40.15 -25.40 -32.18
N ILE A 239 40.05 -25.97 -30.98
CA ILE A 239 41.19 -26.55 -30.25
C ILE A 239 41.52 -27.94 -30.82
N PRO A 240 42.77 -28.16 -31.29
CA PRO A 240 43.18 -29.45 -31.84
C PRO A 240 43.09 -30.59 -30.81
N SER A 241 42.84 -31.81 -31.29
CA SER A 241 42.83 -33.00 -30.43
C SER A 241 44.23 -33.62 -30.29
N LEU A 242 44.50 -34.25 -29.15
CA LEU A 242 45.79 -34.89 -28.86
C LEU A 242 46.08 -36.11 -29.76
N GLY A 243 45.05 -36.82 -30.21
CA GLY A 243 45.17 -38.04 -31.02
C GLY A 243 45.61 -39.29 -30.23
N PRO A 244 45.75 -40.45 -30.88
CA PRO A 244 46.18 -41.70 -30.23
C PRO A 244 47.57 -41.58 -29.60
N ASP A 245 47.88 -42.44 -28.63
CA ASP A 245 49.14 -42.43 -27.88
C ASP A 245 50.18 -43.37 -28.52
N PRO A 246 51.22 -42.84 -29.18
CA PRO A 246 52.25 -43.66 -29.80
C PRO A 246 53.26 -44.22 -28.78
N LEU A 247 53.22 -43.77 -27.52
CA LEU A 247 54.15 -44.19 -26.46
C LEU A 247 53.73 -45.48 -25.74
N VAL A 248 52.56 -46.05 -26.09
CA VAL A 248 52.01 -47.29 -25.51
C VAL A 248 52.86 -48.50 -25.89
N ASP A 249 53.38 -48.53 -27.12
CA ASP A 249 54.15 -49.65 -27.66
C ASP A 249 55.67 -49.49 -27.44
N VAL A 250 56.10 -48.49 -26.66
CA VAL A 250 57.51 -48.20 -26.38
C VAL A 250 58.02 -49.09 -25.23
N PRO A 251 59.10 -49.87 -25.44
CA PRO A 251 59.71 -50.70 -24.41
C PRO A 251 60.16 -49.90 -23.14
N PRO A 252 60.08 -50.49 -21.94
CA PRO A 252 60.33 -49.80 -20.67
C PRO A 252 61.80 -49.42 -20.42
N ASP A 253 62.73 -49.94 -21.21
CA ASP A 253 64.16 -49.65 -21.19
C ASP A 253 64.54 -48.34 -21.90
N ILE A 254 63.61 -47.73 -22.64
CA ILE A 254 63.82 -46.45 -23.33
C ILE A 254 63.22 -45.31 -22.50
N PRO A 255 63.97 -44.21 -22.23
CA PRO A 255 63.51 -43.11 -21.39
C PRO A 255 62.42 -42.28 -22.07
N ALA A 256 61.16 -42.61 -21.80
CA ALA A 256 59.98 -41.92 -22.34
C ALA A 256 59.24 -41.02 -21.31
N ASP A 257 59.73 -40.93 -20.07
CA ASP A 257 59.00 -40.27 -18.97
C ASP A 257 58.77 -38.78 -19.19
N ALA A 258 59.76 -38.06 -19.75
CA ALA A 258 59.62 -36.66 -20.11
C ALA A 258 58.54 -36.44 -21.19
N ALA A 259 58.42 -37.36 -22.16
CA ALA A 259 57.39 -37.33 -23.19
C ALA A 259 56.00 -37.63 -22.62
N ARG A 260 55.90 -38.62 -21.71
CA ARG A 260 54.65 -38.94 -20.99
C ARG A 260 54.19 -37.79 -20.12
N GLU A 261 55.08 -37.18 -19.33
CA GLU A 261 54.76 -36.03 -18.49
C GLU A 261 54.26 -34.85 -19.34
N ARG A 262 54.97 -34.52 -20.43
CA ARG A 262 54.56 -33.45 -21.34
C ARG A 262 53.23 -33.76 -22.03
N ARG A 263 52.97 -35.02 -22.42
CA ARG A 263 51.69 -35.44 -22.99
C ARG A 263 50.54 -35.20 -22.02
N THR A 264 50.70 -35.52 -20.73
CA THR A 264 49.66 -35.21 -19.72
C THR A 264 49.49 -33.71 -19.49
N ALA A 265 50.55 -32.91 -19.60
CA ALA A 265 50.49 -31.46 -19.49
C ALA A 265 49.77 -30.83 -20.68
N VAL A 266 50.04 -31.30 -21.90
CA VAL A 266 49.37 -30.85 -23.13
C VAL A 266 47.90 -31.29 -23.15
N ASP A 267 47.58 -32.50 -22.69
CA ASP A 267 46.19 -32.95 -22.55
C ASP A 267 45.39 -32.07 -21.59
N ARG A 268 45.97 -31.75 -20.43
CA ARG A 268 45.41 -30.77 -19.48
C ARG A 268 45.25 -29.39 -20.12
N ALA A 269 46.25 -28.91 -20.85
CA ALA A 269 46.20 -27.62 -21.54
C ALA A 269 45.11 -27.58 -22.63
N ILE A 270 44.90 -28.67 -23.37
CA ILE A 270 43.81 -28.81 -24.35
C ILE A 270 42.45 -28.81 -23.65
N ALA A 271 42.31 -29.56 -22.55
CA ALA A 271 41.08 -29.60 -21.77
C ALA A 271 40.74 -28.24 -21.11
N ASP A 272 41.75 -27.50 -20.65
CA ASP A 272 41.61 -26.13 -20.16
C ASP A 272 41.23 -25.18 -21.31
N ALA A 273 41.92 -25.25 -22.45
CA ALA A 273 41.65 -24.40 -23.61
C ALA A 273 40.25 -24.63 -24.19
N ARG A 274 39.73 -25.86 -24.19
CA ARG A 274 38.33 -26.16 -24.58
C ARG A 274 37.31 -25.57 -23.60
N ARG A 275 37.61 -25.59 -22.29
CA ARG A 275 36.78 -24.91 -21.28
C ARG A 275 36.81 -23.40 -21.48
N ASP A 276 37.97 -22.83 -21.77
CA ASP A 276 38.13 -21.40 -22.08
C ASP A 276 37.38 -21.01 -23.37
N GLU A 277 37.44 -21.84 -24.41
CA GLU A 277 36.69 -21.63 -25.67
C GLU A 277 35.19 -21.58 -25.40
N GLN A 278 34.65 -22.56 -24.67
CA GLN A 278 33.23 -22.60 -24.31
C GLN A 278 32.84 -21.39 -23.46
N ALA A 279 33.64 -21.05 -22.45
CA ALA A 279 33.41 -19.88 -21.61
C ALA A 279 33.43 -18.58 -22.43
N LEU A 280 34.33 -18.46 -23.41
CA LEU A 280 34.39 -17.30 -24.31
C LEU A 280 33.15 -17.21 -25.21
N ARG A 281 32.66 -18.33 -25.75
CA ARG A 281 31.41 -18.35 -26.55
C ARG A 281 30.23 -17.88 -25.71
N GLU A 282 30.12 -18.35 -24.46
CA GLU A 282 29.08 -17.92 -23.51
C GLU A 282 29.21 -16.45 -23.13
N GLU A 283 30.44 -15.98 -22.84
CA GLU A 283 30.76 -14.59 -22.54
C GLU A 283 30.34 -13.68 -23.70
N ARG A 284 30.70 -14.04 -24.93
CA ARG A 284 30.33 -13.29 -26.15
C ARG A 284 28.81 -13.22 -26.34
N ALA A 285 28.10 -14.33 -26.20
CA ALA A 285 26.64 -14.35 -26.35
C ALA A 285 25.95 -13.50 -25.26
N SER A 286 26.43 -13.57 -24.01
CA SER A 286 25.90 -12.77 -22.90
C SER A 286 26.13 -11.26 -23.10
N ALA A 287 27.33 -10.86 -23.55
CA ALA A 287 27.66 -9.47 -23.82
C ALA A 287 26.84 -8.89 -24.97
N LEU A 288 26.65 -9.67 -26.05
CA LEU A 288 25.78 -9.28 -27.17
C LEU A 288 24.32 -9.18 -26.77
N LEU A 289 23.83 -10.07 -25.88
CA LEU A 289 22.49 -9.98 -25.32
C LEU A 289 22.32 -8.67 -24.52
N GLU A 290 23.29 -8.33 -23.67
CA GLU A 290 23.28 -7.09 -22.90
C GLU A 290 23.32 -5.84 -23.80
N GLU A 291 24.11 -5.89 -24.88
CA GLU A 291 24.18 -4.85 -25.91
C GLU A 291 22.81 -4.65 -26.57
N ILE A 292 22.17 -5.70 -27.11
CA ILE A 292 20.86 -5.55 -27.78
C ILE A 292 19.76 -5.09 -26.81
N ASN A 293 19.80 -5.52 -25.54
CA ASN A 293 18.83 -5.12 -24.53
C ASN A 293 19.00 -3.65 -24.16
N THR A 294 20.24 -3.19 -24.01
CA THR A 294 20.56 -1.80 -23.69
C THR A 294 20.20 -0.88 -24.86
N LEU A 295 20.60 -1.23 -26.08
CA LEU A 295 20.23 -0.48 -27.27
C LEU A 295 18.70 -0.46 -27.45
N ASN A 296 17.99 -1.57 -27.29
CA ASN A 296 16.52 -1.57 -27.40
C ASN A 296 15.87 -0.69 -26.32
N ARG A 297 16.40 -0.67 -25.09
CA ARG A 297 15.92 0.21 -24.02
C ARG A 297 16.10 1.68 -24.39
N GLU A 298 17.27 2.06 -24.91
CA GLU A 298 17.53 3.44 -25.36
C GLU A 298 16.62 3.83 -26.54
N ARG A 299 16.39 2.91 -27.50
CA ARG A 299 15.43 3.09 -28.60
C ARG A 299 14.04 3.44 -28.08
N LEU A 300 13.53 2.65 -27.14
CA LEU A 300 12.21 2.84 -26.54
C LEU A 300 12.15 4.13 -25.73
N GLY A 301 13.22 4.45 -25.02
CA GLY A 301 13.35 5.70 -24.28
C GLY A 301 13.33 6.96 -25.15
N LEU A 302 13.58 6.85 -26.46
CA LEU A 302 13.45 7.96 -27.42
C LEU A 302 12.02 8.18 -27.92
N LEU A 303 11.11 7.19 -27.82
CA LEU A 303 9.75 7.29 -28.37
C LEU A 303 8.99 8.56 -27.97
N PRO A 304 9.04 9.03 -26.70
CA PRO A 304 8.35 10.26 -26.30
C PRO A 304 8.92 11.54 -26.92
N ALA A 305 10.18 11.53 -27.35
CA ALA A 305 10.88 12.67 -27.94
C ALA A 305 10.81 12.72 -29.49
N LEU A 306 10.32 11.65 -30.13
CA LEU A 306 10.13 11.60 -31.58
C LEU A 306 9.07 12.57 -32.06
N SER A 307 9.14 12.98 -33.33
CA SER A 307 8.06 13.73 -33.98
C SER A 307 6.75 12.91 -33.99
N ALA A 308 5.60 13.58 -33.95
CA ALA A 308 4.30 12.90 -33.95
C ALA A 308 4.12 11.98 -35.18
N ALA A 309 4.49 12.47 -36.36
CA ALA A 309 4.43 11.70 -37.60
C ALA A 309 5.32 10.44 -37.56
N LYS A 310 6.57 10.55 -37.07
CA LYS A 310 7.48 9.41 -36.93
C LYS A 310 6.97 8.41 -35.89
N ARG A 311 6.48 8.90 -34.75
CA ARG A 311 5.92 8.07 -33.68
C ARG A 311 4.74 7.25 -34.18
N ASP A 312 3.76 7.91 -34.81
CA ASP A 312 2.56 7.25 -35.36
C ASP A 312 2.91 6.28 -36.49
N ALA A 313 3.91 6.59 -37.32
CA ALA A 313 4.39 5.67 -38.35
C ALA A 313 4.99 4.39 -37.72
N VAL A 314 5.76 4.51 -36.65
CA VAL A 314 6.47 3.38 -36.05
C VAL A 314 5.58 2.56 -35.10
N THR A 315 4.65 3.19 -34.38
CA THR A 315 3.72 2.48 -33.47
C THR A 315 2.39 2.10 -34.15
N GLY A 316 1.98 2.79 -35.21
CA GLY A 316 0.75 2.51 -35.93
C GLY A 316 0.82 1.30 -36.86
N PHE A 317 -0.33 0.91 -37.42
CA PHE A 317 -0.46 -0.14 -38.44
C PHE A 317 0.00 0.35 -39.83
N THR A 318 1.24 0.85 -39.92
CA THR A 318 1.85 1.32 -41.18
C THR A 318 2.93 0.35 -41.68
N SER A 319 3.45 0.53 -42.89
CA SER A 319 4.59 -0.26 -43.39
C SER A 319 5.82 -0.19 -42.47
N SER A 320 6.15 1.00 -41.96
CA SER A 320 7.24 1.18 -40.98
C SER A 320 6.95 0.45 -39.66
N GLY A 321 5.69 0.43 -39.23
CA GLY A 321 5.24 -0.32 -38.05
C GLY A 321 5.40 -1.83 -38.23
N TRP A 322 5.01 -2.38 -39.39
CA TRP A 322 5.20 -3.80 -39.72
C TRP A 322 6.68 -4.21 -39.73
N ASP A 323 7.54 -3.40 -40.34
CA ASP A 323 8.99 -3.66 -40.33
C ASP A 323 9.55 -3.63 -38.91
N GLN A 324 9.05 -2.71 -38.08
CA GLN A 324 9.47 -2.60 -36.69
C GLN A 324 8.98 -3.80 -35.86
N ALA A 325 7.72 -4.21 -36.03
CA ALA A 325 7.15 -5.38 -35.36
C ALA A 325 7.90 -6.67 -35.74
N ARG A 326 8.29 -6.86 -37.01
CA ARG A 326 9.14 -7.99 -37.42
C ARG A 326 10.49 -7.96 -36.72
N SER A 327 11.08 -6.78 -36.56
CA SER A 327 12.36 -6.62 -35.87
C SER A 327 12.27 -6.89 -34.36
N GLU A 328 11.14 -6.52 -33.74
CA GLU A 328 10.83 -6.80 -32.34
C GLU A 328 10.56 -8.29 -32.12
N ALA A 329 9.85 -8.95 -33.03
CA ALA A 329 9.65 -10.40 -33.02
C ALA A 329 10.97 -11.16 -33.17
N ARG A 330 11.87 -10.71 -34.05
CA ARG A 330 13.22 -11.28 -34.19
C ARG A 330 14.04 -11.10 -32.90
N HIS A 331 13.99 -9.92 -32.29
CA HIS A 331 14.64 -9.66 -31.00
C HIS A 331 14.13 -10.61 -29.92
N LEU A 332 12.82 -10.79 -29.81
CA LEU A 332 12.20 -11.74 -28.89
C LEU A 332 12.67 -13.18 -29.16
N SER A 333 12.74 -13.60 -30.42
CA SER A 333 13.21 -14.95 -30.77
C SER A 333 14.65 -15.20 -30.31
N LEU A 334 15.53 -14.20 -30.38
CA LEU A 334 16.92 -14.31 -29.93
C LEU A 334 17.02 -14.39 -28.41
N ILE A 335 16.24 -13.57 -27.68
CA ILE A 335 16.15 -13.62 -26.22
C ILE A 335 15.69 -15.02 -25.78
N LEU A 336 14.64 -15.55 -26.42
CA LEU A 336 14.12 -16.90 -26.12
C LEU A 336 15.15 -18.00 -26.41
N ARG A 337 15.86 -17.92 -27.55
CA ARG A 337 16.93 -18.89 -27.89
C ARG A 337 18.06 -18.88 -26.86
N TYR A 338 18.51 -17.70 -26.42
CA TYR A 338 19.53 -17.58 -25.38
C TYR A 338 19.05 -18.17 -24.05
N HIS A 339 17.86 -17.79 -23.58
CA HIS A 339 17.35 -18.28 -22.30
C HIS A 339 17.02 -19.77 -22.31
N GLN A 340 16.58 -20.31 -23.46
CA GLN A 340 16.44 -21.76 -23.64
C GLN A 340 17.78 -22.47 -23.45
N HIS A 341 18.86 -21.97 -24.06
CA HIS A 341 20.20 -22.53 -23.87
C HIS A 341 20.64 -22.42 -22.40
N ALA A 342 20.49 -21.25 -21.77
CA ALA A 342 20.85 -21.04 -20.37
C ALA A 342 20.04 -21.93 -19.41
N ALA A 343 18.75 -22.14 -19.67
CA ALA A 343 17.90 -23.02 -18.87
C ALA A 343 18.29 -24.50 -19.02
N LEU A 344 18.62 -24.94 -20.24
CA LEU A 344 19.12 -26.30 -20.50
C LEU A 344 20.49 -26.53 -19.84
N ALA A 345 21.40 -25.55 -19.94
CA ALA A 345 22.70 -25.60 -19.28
C ALA A 345 22.54 -25.65 -17.75
N TRP A 346 21.69 -24.81 -17.17
CA TRP A 346 21.37 -24.87 -15.74
C TRP A 346 20.81 -26.23 -15.34
N LEU A 347 19.86 -26.79 -16.11
CA LEU A 347 19.30 -28.12 -15.86
C LEU A 347 20.37 -29.21 -15.91
N GLN A 348 21.31 -29.11 -16.86
CA GLN A 348 22.45 -30.02 -16.94
C GLN A 348 23.35 -29.90 -15.70
N THR A 349 23.70 -28.69 -15.25
CA THR A 349 24.50 -28.50 -14.03
C THR A 349 23.84 -29.07 -12.78
N VAL A 350 22.51 -28.99 -12.69
CA VAL A 350 21.74 -29.58 -11.58
C VAL A 350 21.69 -31.10 -11.68
N ARG A 351 21.54 -31.66 -12.89
CA ARG A 351 21.51 -33.12 -13.13
C ARG A 351 22.85 -33.79 -12.95
N THR A 352 23.93 -33.17 -13.41
CA THR A 352 25.29 -33.72 -13.33
C THR A 352 25.98 -33.42 -12.01
N GLY A 353 25.32 -32.70 -11.09
CA GLY A 353 25.89 -32.31 -9.80
C GLY A 353 27.22 -31.59 -10.03
N GLY A 354 27.17 -30.49 -10.78
CA GLY A 354 28.31 -29.86 -11.48
C GLY A 354 29.69 -30.15 -10.89
N SER A 355 30.51 -30.91 -11.64
CA SER A 355 31.98 -31.11 -11.67
C SER A 355 32.88 -30.91 -10.41
N ALA A 356 32.33 -30.63 -9.24
CA ALA A 356 33.01 -30.53 -7.96
C ALA A 356 32.00 -30.99 -6.91
N GLY A 357 32.08 -32.28 -6.54
CA GLY A 357 31.26 -33.00 -5.56
C GLY A 357 30.33 -32.13 -4.70
N VAL A 358 29.12 -31.88 -5.21
CA VAL A 358 28.06 -31.28 -4.40
C VAL A 358 27.63 -32.37 -3.42
N SER A 359 28.03 -32.25 -2.16
CA SER A 359 27.67 -33.21 -1.12
C SER A 359 26.15 -33.38 -1.07
N ALA A 360 25.68 -34.61 -0.85
CA ALA A 360 24.26 -34.94 -0.69
C ALA A 360 23.54 -34.04 0.35
N TRP A 361 24.30 -33.39 1.23
CA TRP A 361 23.82 -32.40 2.18
C TRP A 361 23.22 -31.15 1.53
N ARG A 362 23.81 -30.60 0.46
CA ARG A 362 23.32 -29.36 -0.17
C ARG A 362 21.99 -29.55 -0.91
N THR A 363 21.80 -30.71 -1.55
CA THR A 363 20.51 -31.04 -2.19
C THR A 363 19.43 -31.28 -1.13
N THR A 364 19.78 -31.97 -0.04
CA THR A 364 18.87 -32.19 1.10
C THR A 364 18.48 -30.88 1.79
N ALA A 365 19.41 -29.93 1.93
CA ALA A 365 19.17 -28.63 2.54
C ALA A 365 18.18 -27.74 1.75
N VAL A 366 18.01 -27.96 0.44
CA VAL A 366 17.02 -27.25 -0.40
C VAL A 366 15.70 -28.01 -0.46
N LEU A 367 15.73 -29.34 -0.55
CA LEU A 367 14.53 -30.18 -0.66
C LEU A 367 13.71 -30.26 0.63
N LEU A 368 14.36 -30.32 1.80
CA LEU A 368 13.67 -30.46 3.08
C LEU A 368 12.77 -29.24 3.41
N PRO A 369 13.24 -27.98 3.31
CA PRO A 369 12.36 -26.82 3.47
C PRO A 369 11.19 -26.82 2.47
N LEU A 370 11.42 -27.27 1.23
CA LEU A 370 10.39 -27.30 0.19
C LEU A 370 9.27 -28.29 0.53
N LEU A 371 9.65 -29.50 0.97
CA LEU A 371 8.71 -30.52 1.44
C LEU A 371 7.95 -30.04 2.68
N LEU A 372 8.60 -29.31 3.60
CA LEU A 372 7.95 -28.74 4.77
C LEU A 372 6.91 -27.68 4.37
N VAL A 373 7.21 -26.77 3.44
CA VAL A 373 6.25 -25.76 2.95
C VAL A 373 5.05 -26.42 2.28
N VAL A 374 5.27 -27.46 1.46
CA VAL A 374 4.19 -28.24 0.83
C VAL A 374 3.37 -28.98 1.90
N GLY A 375 4.02 -29.60 2.88
CA GLY A 375 3.36 -30.30 3.98
C GLY A 375 2.49 -29.37 4.83
N VAL A 376 3.02 -28.20 5.22
CA VAL A 376 2.29 -27.16 5.96
C VAL A 376 1.13 -26.61 5.14
N PHE A 377 1.28 -26.42 3.83
CA PHE A 377 0.18 -25.99 2.96
C PHE A 377 -0.95 -27.03 2.88
N VAL A 378 -0.62 -28.31 2.66
CA VAL A 378 -1.62 -29.39 2.58
C VAL A 378 -2.31 -29.60 3.93
N TRP A 379 -1.56 -29.59 5.03
CA TRP A 379 -2.09 -29.68 6.38
C TRP A 379 -2.97 -28.46 6.73
N GLY A 380 -2.45 -27.26 6.48
CA GLY A 380 -3.12 -25.99 6.71
C GLY A 380 -4.48 -25.93 6.00
N ARG A 381 -4.51 -26.22 4.70
CA ARG A 381 -5.74 -26.19 3.88
C ARG A 381 -6.86 -27.09 4.41
N ARG A 382 -6.52 -28.23 5.03
CA ARG A 382 -7.51 -29.12 5.68
C ARG A 382 -8.05 -28.54 6.99
N LYS A 383 -7.25 -27.75 7.71
CA LYS A 383 -7.57 -27.20 9.03
C LYS A 383 -8.11 -25.77 8.99
N THR A 384 -7.76 -24.93 8.00
CA THR A 384 -8.16 -23.52 7.93
C THR A 384 -9.67 -23.34 7.99
N GLN A 385 -10.43 -24.16 7.25
CA GLN A 385 -11.90 -24.08 7.27
C GLN A 385 -12.50 -24.40 8.64
N ALA A 386 -11.96 -25.42 9.31
CA ALA A 386 -12.40 -25.81 10.65
C ALA A 386 -12.05 -24.74 11.69
N LEU A 387 -10.82 -24.19 11.63
CA LEU A 387 -10.35 -23.14 12.53
C LEU A 387 -11.13 -21.84 12.37
N LEU A 388 -11.40 -21.40 11.13
CA LEU A 388 -12.16 -20.18 10.87
C LEU A 388 -13.64 -20.33 11.26
N ARG A 389 -14.25 -21.50 11.07
CA ARG A 389 -15.62 -21.78 11.55
C ARG A 389 -15.67 -21.85 13.07
N TRP A 390 -14.68 -22.46 13.70
CA TRP A 390 -14.53 -22.44 15.14
C TRP A 390 -14.39 -21.00 15.67
N GLY A 391 -13.56 -20.17 15.02
CA GLY A 391 -13.43 -18.75 15.32
C GLY A 391 -14.73 -17.96 15.18
N ASP A 392 -15.49 -18.15 14.08
CA ASP A 392 -16.81 -17.51 13.92
C ASP A 392 -17.79 -17.96 15.02
N SER A 393 -17.77 -19.25 15.40
CA SER A 393 -18.64 -19.77 16.46
C SER A 393 -18.29 -19.22 17.84
N ARG A 394 -17.00 -19.03 18.13
CA ARG A 394 -16.51 -18.47 19.40
C ARG A 394 -16.86 -16.98 19.49
N ILE A 395 -16.53 -16.19 18.48
CA ILE A 395 -16.88 -14.76 18.44
C ILE A 395 -18.40 -14.58 18.41
N ALA A 396 -19.15 -15.51 17.80
CA ALA A 396 -20.62 -15.51 17.89
C ALA A 396 -21.15 -15.87 19.28
N ALA A 397 -20.43 -16.64 20.08
CA ALA A 397 -20.76 -16.89 21.48
C ALA A 397 -20.44 -15.66 22.33
N ASP A 398 -19.30 -15.01 22.09
CA ASP A 398 -18.88 -13.78 22.76
C ASP A 398 -19.83 -12.61 22.42
N ASP A 399 -20.20 -12.43 21.14
CA ASP A 399 -21.20 -11.44 20.70
C ASP A 399 -22.58 -11.66 21.37
N ARG A 400 -22.94 -12.93 21.64
CA ARG A 400 -24.18 -13.31 22.36
C ARG A 400 -24.06 -13.07 23.86
N ALA A 401 -22.91 -13.38 24.46
CA ALA A 401 -22.61 -13.11 25.87
C ALA A 401 -22.62 -11.61 26.16
N GLU A 402 -22.09 -10.80 25.24
CA GLU A 402 -22.10 -9.33 25.28
C GLU A 402 -23.41 -8.71 24.74
N ARG A 403 -24.41 -9.53 24.38
CA ARG A 403 -25.76 -9.13 23.94
C ARG A 403 -25.79 -8.04 22.85
N ARG A 404 -24.85 -8.08 21.89
CA ARG A 404 -24.77 -7.11 20.80
C ARG A 404 -25.80 -7.39 19.71
N SER A 405 -26.61 -6.40 19.34
CA SER A 405 -27.61 -6.50 18.26
C SER A 405 -27.01 -6.49 16.84
N THR A 406 -25.77 -6.01 16.69
CA THR A 406 -25.04 -6.04 15.42
C THR A 406 -23.78 -6.89 15.52
N PRO A 407 -23.43 -7.68 14.48
CA PRO A 407 -22.22 -8.51 14.50
C PRO A 407 -20.99 -7.63 14.66
N SER A 408 -20.10 -8.01 15.60
CA SER A 408 -18.86 -7.30 15.87
C SER A 408 -17.97 -7.19 14.64
N LEU A 409 -17.08 -6.20 14.62
CA LEU A 409 -16.08 -6.04 13.57
C LEU A 409 -15.23 -7.32 13.40
N GLY A 410 -14.89 -7.98 14.51
CA GLY A 410 -14.19 -9.26 14.51
C GLY A 410 -14.97 -10.36 13.77
N ARG A 411 -16.27 -10.49 14.05
CA ARG A 411 -17.13 -11.47 13.37
C ARG A 411 -17.28 -11.17 11.88
N ARG A 412 -17.42 -9.90 11.49
CA ARG A 412 -17.44 -9.48 10.08
C ARG A 412 -16.14 -9.84 9.36
N ALA A 413 -15.00 -9.60 10.01
CA ALA A 413 -13.68 -9.94 9.48
C ALA A 413 -13.50 -11.47 9.30
N VAL A 414 -13.91 -12.28 10.28
CA VAL A 414 -13.82 -13.75 10.18
C VAL A 414 -14.73 -14.28 9.05
N ARG A 415 -15.95 -13.76 8.90
CA ARG A 415 -16.82 -14.14 7.78
C ARG A 415 -16.27 -13.73 6.42
N LEU A 416 -15.62 -12.57 6.33
CA LEU A 416 -14.92 -12.12 5.13
C LEU A 416 -13.77 -13.08 4.80
N LEU A 417 -12.97 -13.44 5.82
CA LEU A 417 -11.85 -14.38 5.69
C LEU A 417 -12.32 -15.78 5.29
N LEU A 418 -13.44 -16.27 5.83
CA LEU A 418 -14.07 -17.53 5.41
C LEU A 418 -14.43 -17.55 3.92
N LYS A 419 -14.80 -16.41 3.33
CA LYS A 419 -15.09 -16.33 1.88
C LYS A 419 -13.82 -16.25 1.02
N ILE A 420 -12.71 -15.75 1.58
CA ILE A 420 -11.51 -15.37 0.82
C ILE A 420 -10.27 -16.23 1.15
N HIS A 421 -10.33 -17.13 2.13
CA HIS A 421 -9.18 -17.93 2.56
C HIS A 421 -8.53 -18.73 1.42
N ARG A 422 -9.29 -19.29 0.48
CA ARG A 422 -8.75 -20.14 -0.59
C ARG A 422 -7.69 -19.44 -1.46
N PRO A 423 -7.95 -18.28 -2.08
CA PRO A 423 -6.91 -17.56 -2.81
C PRO A 423 -5.76 -17.08 -1.90
N LEU A 424 -6.03 -16.71 -0.65
CA LEU A 424 -4.98 -16.31 0.31
C LEU A 424 -4.01 -17.45 0.63
N GLU A 425 -4.52 -18.68 0.82
CA GLU A 425 -3.68 -19.87 1.03
C GLU A 425 -2.73 -20.10 -0.14
N TRP A 426 -3.21 -19.97 -1.38
CA TRP A 426 -2.38 -20.10 -2.58
C TRP A 426 -1.35 -18.97 -2.72
N ILE A 427 -1.72 -17.74 -2.35
CA ILE A 427 -0.78 -16.61 -2.33
C ILE A 427 0.33 -16.86 -1.32
N LEU A 428 -0.02 -17.25 -0.09
CA LEU A 428 0.96 -17.53 0.96
C LEU A 428 1.89 -18.68 0.57
N PHE A 429 1.33 -19.75 0.00
CA PHE A 429 2.11 -20.88 -0.52
C PHE A 429 3.06 -20.45 -1.65
N PHE A 430 2.57 -19.68 -2.61
CA PHE A 430 3.37 -19.19 -3.71
C PHE A 430 4.49 -18.24 -3.24
N LEU A 431 4.20 -17.33 -2.30
CA LEU A 431 5.21 -16.46 -1.70
C LEU A 431 6.29 -17.28 -0.98
N ALA A 432 5.90 -18.26 -0.16
CA ALA A 432 6.84 -19.16 0.53
C ALA A 432 7.69 -19.96 -0.46
N LEU A 433 7.09 -20.50 -1.53
CA LEU A 433 7.80 -21.22 -2.59
C LEU A 433 8.78 -20.30 -3.32
N SER A 434 8.37 -19.08 -3.65
CA SER A 434 9.24 -18.09 -4.32
C SER A 434 10.44 -17.69 -3.46
N TRP A 435 10.24 -17.58 -2.14
CA TRP A 435 11.27 -17.25 -1.16
C TRP A 435 12.26 -18.40 -0.92
N LEU A 436 11.91 -19.64 -1.29
CA LEU A 436 12.79 -20.80 -1.19
C LEU A 436 13.63 -21.07 -2.44
N LEU A 437 13.28 -20.47 -3.59
CA LEU A 437 14.01 -20.66 -4.85
C LEU A 437 15.44 -20.08 -4.77
N PRO A 438 16.48 -20.79 -5.25
CA PRO A 438 17.85 -20.27 -5.34
C PRO A 438 17.93 -19.00 -6.21
N ALA A 439 18.90 -18.11 -5.92
CA ALA A 439 19.09 -16.86 -6.67
C ALA A 439 19.25 -17.09 -8.18
N GLY A 440 20.01 -18.12 -8.59
CA GLY A 440 20.18 -18.49 -10.00
C GLY A 440 18.91 -19.01 -10.69
N ALA A 441 17.98 -19.60 -9.94
CA ALA A 441 16.67 -20.00 -10.50
C ALA A 441 15.73 -18.79 -10.62
N ARG A 442 15.80 -17.82 -9.71
CA ARG A 442 14.99 -16.58 -9.76
C ARG A 442 15.40 -15.64 -10.89
N SER A 443 16.65 -15.71 -11.35
CA SER A 443 17.13 -14.90 -12.48
C SER A 443 16.72 -15.44 -13.84
N LEU A 444 16.26 -16.71 -13.93
CA LEU A 444 15.75 -17.28 -15.17
C LEU A 444 14.47 -16.56 -15.62
N LEU A 445 14.43 -16.18 -16.89
CA LEU A 445 13.31 -15.45 -17.49
C LEU A 445 12.01 -16.25 -17.37
N GLU A 446 12.05 -17.56 -17.56
CA GLU A 446 10.92 -18.48 -17.44
C GLU A 446 10.28 -18.42 -16.04
N VAL A 447 11.11 -18.39 -15.00
CA VAL A 447 10.67 -18.31 -13.60
C VAL A 447 10.07 -16.94 -13.31
N GLN A 448 10.65 -15.86 -13.85
CA GLN A 448 10.11 -14.51 -13.72
C GLN A 448 8.76 -14.32 -14.43
N LEU A 449 8.59 -14.95 -15.60
CA LEU A 449 7.33 -14.93 -16.34
C LEU A 449 6.25 -15.75 -15.64
N LEU A 450 6.57 -16.98 -15.23
CA LEU A 450 5.66 -17.84 -14.48
C LEU A 450 5.26 -17.21 -13.16
N SER A 451 6.21 -16.63 -12.42
CA SER A 451 5.91 -15.96 -11.15
C SER A 451 4.98 -14.76 -11.33
N SER A 452 5.18 -13.97 -12.38
CA SER A 452 4.28 -12.86 -12.72
C SER A 452 2.89 -13.37 -13.08
N MET A 453 2.80 -14.44 -13.89
CA MET A 453 1.54 -15.06 -14.29
C MET A 453 0.73 -15.58 -13.11
N VAL A 454 1.40 -16.31 -12.21
CA VAL A 454 0.78 -16.84 -10.99
C VAL A 454 0.34 -15.68 -10.09
N THR A 455 1.18 -14.67 -9.90
CA THR A 455 0.87 -13.49 -9.06
C THR A 455 -0.39 -12.76 -9.55
N TRP A 456 -0.47 -12.44 -10.84
CA TRP A 456 -1.64 -11.76 -11.43
C TRP A 456 -2.91 -12.61 -11.34
N THR A 457 -2.79 -13.92 -11.57
CA THR A 457 -3.92 -14.85 -11.47
C THR A 457 -4.45 -14.95 -10.05
N LEU A 458 -3.56 -15.10 -9.06
CA LEU A 458 -3.93 -15.20 -7.66
C LEU A 458 -4.48 -13.88 -7.11
N ALA A 459 -3.81 -12.76 -7.39
CA ALA A 459 -4.27 -11.43 -6.98
C ALA A 459 -5.63 -11.07 -7.59
N GLY A 460 -5.82 -11.33 -8.89
CA GLY A 460 -7.11 -11.10 -9.52
C GLY A 460 -8.23 -12.00 -8.96
N SER A 461 -7.93 -13.25 -8.64
CA SER A 461 -8.88 -14.14 -7.98
C SER A 461 -9.25 -13.67 -6.55
N LEU A 462 -8.29 -13.10 -5.82
CA LEU A 462 -8.50 -12.52 -4.51
C LEU A 462 -9.46 -11.32 -4.60
N VAL A 463 -9.18 -10.38 -5.51
CA VAL A 463 -10.01 -9.18 -5.73
C VAL A 463 -11.45 -9.55 -6.12
N VAL A 464 -11.63 -10.50 -7.04
CA VAL A 464 -12.96 -11.00 -7.43
C VAL A 464 -13.74 -11.55 -6.23
N ASN A 465 -13.08 -12.35 -5.38
CA ASN A 465 -13.74 -12.92 -4.20
C ASN A 465 -14.02 -11.86 -3.12
N VAL A 466 -13.14 -10.87 -2.93
CA VAL A 466 -13.35 -9.73 -2.02
C VAL A 466 -14.55 -8.91 -2.46
N VAL A 467 -14.60 -8.49 -3.72
CA VAL A 467 -15.70 -7.68 -4.27
C VAL A 467 -17.03 -8.43 -4.16
N ASN A 468 -17.06 -9.74 -4.46
CA ASN A 468 -18.26 -10.54 -4.28
C ASN A 468 -18.68 -10.66 -2.81
N ALA A 469 -17.72 -10.84 -1.89
CA ALA A 469 -18.00 -10.94 -0.47
C ALA A 469 -18.57 -9.63 0.12
N VAL A 470 -18.02 -8.48 -0.29
CA VAL A 470 -18.50 -7.15 0.11
C VAL A 470 -19.88 -6.87 -0.49
N ALA A 471 -20.07 -7.11 -1.78
CA ALA A 471 -21.35 -6.90 -2.45
C ALA A 471 -22.47 -7.80 -1.92
N ALA A 472 -22.13 -8.96 -1.36
CA ALA A 472 -23.08 -9.83 -0.66
C ALA A 472 -23.36 -9.39 0.78
N GLY A 473 -22.46 -8.62 1.40
CA GLY A 473 -22.61 -8.08 2.76
C GLY A 473 -23.34 -6.71 2.81
N SER A 474 -23.35 -5.96 1.71
CA SER A 474 -24.03 -4.66 1.59
C SER A 474 -25.55 -4.75 1.40
N THR A 475 -26.06 -5.88 0.91
CA THR A 475 -27.50 -6.18 0.92
C THR A 475 -27.85 -6.68 2.31
N GLY A 476 -28.60 -5.85 3.05
CA GLY A 476 -28.84 -5.92 4.49
C GLY A 476 -29.00 -7.32 5.08
N ALA A 477 -28.44 -7.47 6.28
CA ALA A 477 -28.81 -8.53 7.20
C ALA A 477 -30.33 -8.59 7.32
N LEU A 478 -30.95 -9.73 6.95
CA LEU A 478 -32.22 -10.26 7.48
C LEU A 478 -32.85 -11.38 6.64
N LEU A 479 -32.26 -11.83 5.52
CA LEU A 479 -32.75 -13.03 4.82
C LEU A 479 -31.75 -14.20 4.84
N PRO A 480 -32.20 -15.45 5.10
CA PRO A 480 -31.34 -16.62 5.11
C PRO A 480 -30.73 -16.87 3.73
N LEU A 481 -29.63 -17.61 3.74
CA LEU A 481 -28.81 -18.02 2.60
C LEU A 481 -29.56 -18.95 1.62
N GLU A 482 -30.59 -18.46 0.94
CA GLU A 482 -30.97 -19.00 -0.36
C GLU A 482 -30.24 -18.20 -1.43
N GLU A 483 -29.49 -18.91 -2.27
CA GLU A 483 -28.72 -18.33 -3.38
C GLU A 483 -29.65 -17.72 -4.43
N SER A 484 -30.12 -16.48 -4.18
CA SER A 484 -30.93 -15.74 -5.15
C SER A 484 -30.27 -15.74 -6.54
N GLU A 485 -31.04 -16.00 -7.61
CA GLU A 485 -30.56 -16.01 -9.01
C GLU A 485 -29.66 -14.81 -9.39
N PRO A 486 -29.91 -13.56 -8.92
CA PRO A 486 -29.04 -12.42 -9.22
C PRO A 486 -27.62 -12.54 -8.62
N GLY A 487 -27.44 -13.29 -7.53
CA GLY A 487 -26.13 -13.54 -6.92
C GLY A 487 -25.22 -14.39 -7.80
N LYS A 488 -25.77 -15.42 -8.45
CA LYS A 488 -25.03 -16.30 -9.36
C LYS A 488 -24.61 -15.55 -10.63
N LEU A 489 -25.49 -14.72 -11.20
CA LEU A 489 -25.19 -13.87 -12.36
C LEU A 489 -24.08 -12.86 -12.07
N ARG A 490 -24.09 -12.23 -10.88
CA ARG A 490 -23.04 -11.31 -10.42
C ARG A 490 -21.67 -11.98 -10.35
N LEU A 491 -21.59 -13.15 -9.70
CA LEU A 491 -20.33 -13.88 -9.56
C LEU A 491 -19.80 -14.38 -10.91
N ARG A 492 -20.69 -14.84 -11.80
CA ARG A 492 -20.32 -15.25 -13.17
C ARG A 492 -19.76 -14.06 -13.97
N SER A 493 -20.39 -12.91 -13.89
CA SER A 493 -19.98 -11.66 -14.54
C SER A 493 -18.63 -11.17 -14.00
N LEU A 494 -18.46 -11.16 -12.68
CA LEU A 494 -17.23 -10.72 -12.03
C LEU A 494 -16.04 -11.65 -12.33
N ARG A 495 -16.27 -12.97 -12.43
CA ARG A 495 -15.25 -13.93 -12.88
C ARG A 495 -14.86 -13.72 -14.33
N LEU A 496 -15.82 -13.42 -15.21
CA LEU A 496 -15.51 -13.14 -16.62
C LEU A 496 -14.66 -11.87 -16.73
N VAL A 497 -15.13 -10.75 -16.16
CA VAL A 497 -14.39 -9.48 -16.14
C VAL A 497 -13.01 -9.66 -15.50
N GLY A 498 -12.94 -10.29 -14.33
CA GLY A 498 -11.69 -10.56 -13.64
C GLY A 498 -10.73 -11.38 -14.50
N ARG A 499 -11.18 -12.48 -15.13
CA ARG A 499 -10.33 -13.30 -16.01
C ARG A 499 -9.86 -12.52 -17.24
N THR A 500 -10.75 -11.74 -17.87
CA THR A 500 -10.39 -10.92 -19.03
C THR A 500 -9.35 -9.85 -18.66
N VAL A 501 -9.56 -9.13 -17.55
CA VAL A 501 -8.60 -8.14 -17.05
C VAL A 501 -7.26 -8.78 -16.70
N ILE A 502 -7.26 -9.95 -16.05
CA ILE A 502 -6.03 -10.71 -15.75
C ILE A 502 -5.32 -11.10 -17.04
N VAL A 503 -6.03 -11.63 -18.05
CA VAL A 503 -5.44 -12.02 -19.33
C VAL A 503 -4.87 -10.79 -20.05
N PHE A 504 -5.59 -9.67 -20.11
CA PHE A 504 -5.09 -8.44 -20.73
C PHE A 504 -3.88 -7.88 -19.98
N ALA A 505 -3.96 -7.78 -18.65
CA ALA A 505 -2.84 -7.34 -17.82
C ALA A 505 -1.63 -8.26 -17.99
N LEU A 506 -1.84 -9.57 -18.04
CA LEU A 506 -0.77 -10.54 -18.22
C LEU A 506 -0.11 -10.41 -19.59
N ILE A 507 -0.89 -10.32 -20.68
CA ILE A 507 -0.37 -10.15 -22.03
C ILE A 507 0.39 -8.81 -22.14
N LEU A 508 -0.11 -7.74 -21.53
CA LEU A 508 0.56 -6.43 -21.51
C LEU A 508 1.85 -6.45 -20.68
N VAL A 509 1.84 -7.05 -19.49
CA VAL A 509 3.04 -7.21 -18.65
C VAL A 509 4.07 -8.08 -19.35
N LEU A 510 3.63 -9.17 -20.00
CA LEU A 510 4.49 -10.04 -20.79
C LEU A 510 5.12 -9.29 -21.96
N SER A 511 4.32 -8.53 -22.72
CA SER A 511 4.80 -7.70 -23.83
C SER A 511 5.79 -6.62 -23.35
N THR A 512 5.51 -5.97 -22.22
CA THR A 512 6.39 -4.95 -21.63
C THR A 512 7.72 -5.54 -21.16
N ARG A 513 7.72 -6.73 -20.55
CA ARG A 513 8.96 -7.38 -20.09
C ARG A 513 9.79 -7.97 -21.23
N LEU A 514 9.15 -8.52 -22.25
CA LEU A 514 9.83 -9.22 -23.33
C LEU A 514 10.31 -8.31 -24.46
N VAL A 515 9.47 -7.37 -24.88
CA VAL A 515 9.72 -6.51 -26.04
C VAL A 515 9.90 -5.04 -25.64
N GLY A 516 9.26 -4.63 -24.54
CA GLY A 516 9.17 -3.24 -24.08
C GLY A 516 7.96 -2.51 -24.68
N GLU A 517 7.77 -1.25 -24.29
CA GLU A 517 6.66 -0.38 -24.76
C GLU A 517 6.90 0.13 -26.20
N GLY A 518 7.06 -0.80 -27.14
CA GLY A 518 7.32 -0.54 -28.56
C GLY A 518 6.09 -0.76 -29.45
N THR A 519 6.34 -1.15 -30.70
CA THR A 519 5.27 -1.34 -31.69
C THR A 519 4.35 -2.50 -31.32
N ILE A 520 4.90 -3.67 -30.99
CA ILE A 520 4.10 -4.85 -30.61
C ILE A 520 3.20 -4.53 -29.40
N TYR A 521 3.73 -3.84 -28.40
CA TYR A 521 2.97 -3.44 -27.22
C TYR A 521 1.77 -2.56 -27.59
N SER A 522 1.97 -1.54 -28.42
CA SER A 522 0.89 -0.63 -28.83
C SER A 522 -0.23 -1.35 -29.60
N TRP A 523 0.13 -2.34 -30.44
CA TRP A 523 -0.83 -3.16 -31.18
C TRP A 523 -1.59 -4.10 -30.26
N VAL A 524 -0.89 -4.74 -29.32
CA VAL A 524 -1.49 -5.60 -28.29
C VAL A 524 -2.46 -4.81 -27.42
N PHE A 525 -2.06 -3.62 -26.95
CA PHE A 525 -2.90 -2.73 -26.15
C PHE A 525 -4.17 -2.32 -26.90
N SER A 526 -4.03 -1.91 -28.16
CA SER A 526 -5.18 -1.59 -29.02
C SER A 526 -6.09 -2.80 -29.21
N THR A 527 -5.51 -3.98 -29.46
CA THR A 527 -6.26 -5.23 -29.61
C THR A 527 -7.01 -5.62 -28.33
N CYS A 528 -6.43 -5.40 -27.14
CA CYS A 528 -7.11 -5.61 -25.86
C CYS A 528 -8.37 -4.74 -25.72
N TRP A 529 -8.33 -3.48 -26.17
CA TRP A 529 -9.52 -2.61 -26.18
C TRP A 529 -10.60 -3.13 -27.13
N PHE A 530 -10.23 -3.54 -28.35
CA PHE A 530 -11.19 -4.16 -29.28
C PHE A 530 -11.74 -5.48 -28.74
N ALA A 531 -10.93 -6.30 -28.08
CA ALA A 531 -11.34 -7.55 -27.43
C ALA A 531 -12.21 -7.33 -26.19
N ALA A 532 -12.23 -6.14 -25.59
CA ALA A 532 -13.14 -5.79 -24.50
C ALA A 532 -14.59 -5.63 -24.98
N ILE A 533 -14.81 -5.23 -26.24
CA ILE A 533 -16.14 -5.04 -26.85
C ILE A 533 -17.00 -6.33 -26.80
N PRO A 534 -16.53 -7.49 -27.31
CA PRO A 534 -17.33 -8.72 -27.25
C PRO A 534 -17.60 -9.17 -25.82
N VAL A 535 -16.65 -8.98 -24.88
CA VAL A 535 -16.85 -9.28 -23.45
C VAL A 535 -17.95 -8.39 -22.85
N PHE A 536 -17.92 -7.10 -23.17
CA PHE A 536 -18.95 -6.14 -22.75
C PHE A 536 -20.34 -6.51 -23.32
N LEU A 537 -20.43 -6.83 -24.61
CA LEU A 537 -21.68 -7.28 -25.24
C LEU A 537 -22.22 -8.57 -24.61
N LEU A 538 -21.33 -9.48 -24.21
CA LEU A 538 -21.68 -10.72 -23.53
C LEU A 538 -22.22 -10.45 -22.11
N LEU A 539 -21.63 -9.49 -21.37
CA LEU A 539 -22.17 -9.05 -20.08
C LEU A 539 -23.55 -8.40 -20.24
N VAL A 540 -23.74 -7.54 -21.24
CA VAL A 540 -25.07 -6.96 -21.54
C VAL A 540 -26.07 -8.08 -21.84
N LYS A 541 -25.68 -9.10 -22.62
CA LYS A 541 -26.55 -10.27 -22.88
C LYS A 541 -26.95 -11.01 -21.61
N TRP A 542 -26.05 -11.19 -20.65
CA TRP A 542 -26.34 -11.87 -19.37
C TRP A 542 -27.25 -11.05 -18.45
N TRP A 543 -27.07 -9.73 -18.39
CA TRP A 543 -27.84 -8.86 -17.50
C TRP A 543 -29.14 -8.32 -18.12
N ARG A 544 -29.33 -8.47 -19.44
CA ARG A 544 -30.47 -7.94 -20.18
C ARG A 544 -31.81 -8.30 -19.54
N THR A 545 -32.04 -9.57 -19.22
CA THR A 545 -33.30 -10.04 -18.62
C THR A 545 -33.51 -9.45 -17.23
N THR A 546 -32.48 -9.50 -16.38
CA THR A 546 -32.52 -8.97 -15.01
C THR A 546 -32.76 -7.45 -14.97
N VAL A 547 -32.20 -6.70 -15.93
CA VAL A 547 -32.42 -5.24 -16.04
C VAL A 547 -33.88 -4.95 -16.38
N PHE A 548 -34.46 -5.64 -17.37
CA PHE A 548 -35.86 -5.44 -17.72
C PHE A 548 -36.82 -5.87 -16.61
N GLU A 549 -36.58 -7.02 -15.97
CA GLU A 549 -37.38 -7.47 -14.82
C GLU A 549 -37.35 -6.48 -13.66
N ARG A 550 -36.19 -5.87 -13.35
CA ARG A 550 -36.08 -4.85 -12.30
C ARG A 550 -36.81 -3.56 -12.67
N LEU A 551 -36.74 -3.13 -13.94
CA LEU A 551 -37.43 -1.93 -14.40
C LEU A 551 -38.95 -2.12 -14.51
N GLU A 552 -39.41 -3.34 -14.79
CA GLU A 552 -40.84 -3.67 -14.88
C GLU A 552 -41.52 -3.58 -13.52
N ARG A 553 -40.83 -4.01 -12.46
CA ARG A 553 -41.28 -3.94 -11.05
C ARG A 553 -41.43 -2.50 -10.50
N LEU A 554 -40.98 -1.48 -11.23
CA LEU A 554 -41.13 -0.07 -10.80
C LEU A 554 -42.58 0.41 -10.98
N ARG A 555 -43.16 0.96 -9.89
CA ARG A 555 -44.56 1.38 -9.79
C ARG A 555 -44.87 2.65 -10.62
N LYS A 556 -43.97 3.64 -10.62
CA LYS A 556 -44.03 4.83 -11.51
C LYS A 556 -42.83 4.84 -12.46
N LYS A 557 -43.10 4.72 -13.76
CA LYS A 557 -42.08 4.64 -14.80
C LYS A 557 -41.81 6.03 -15.39
N THR A 558 -40.56 6.47 -15.36
CA THR A 558 -40.14 7.71 -16.05
C THR A 558 -40.27 7.56 -17.57
N PRO A 559 -40.31 8.66 -18.35
CA PRO A 559 -40.37 8.58 -19.82
C PRO A 559 -39.25 7.72 -20.41
N LEU A 560 -38.05 7.84 -19.85
CA LEU A 560 -36.88 7.05 -20.21
C LEU A 560 -37.07 5.55 -19.90
N GLN A 561 -37.62 5.20 -18.74
CA GLN A 561 -37.91 3.80 -18.39
C GLN A 561 -39.02 3.18 -19.26
N LYS A 562 -40.04 3.96 -19.64
CA LYS A 562 -41.07 3.53 -20.58
C LYS A 562 -40.48 3.26 -21.97
N TRP A 563 -39.58 4.12 -22.45
CA TRP A 563 -38.86 3.91 -23.71
C TRP A 563 -37.96 2.66 -23.67
N ILE A 564 -37.29 2.39 -22.55
CA ILE A 564 -36.46 1.20 -22.36
C ILE A 564 -37.31 -0.07 -22.44
N LEU A 565 -38.44 -0.12 -21.73
CA LEU A 565 -39.34 -1.29 -21.72
C LEU A 565 -40.04 -1.51 -23.07
N ALA A 566 -40.32 -0.44 -23.82
CA ALA A 566 -40.86 -0.53 -25.18
C ALA A 566 -39.88 -1.18 -26.17
N ASN A 567 -38.57 -1.07 -25.93
CA ASN A 567 -37.51 -1.61 -26.78
C ASN A 567 -36.95 -2.96 -26.28
N ARG A 568 -37.79 -3.81 -25.68
CA ARG A 568 -37.38 -5.10 -25.10
C ARG A 568 -36.91 -6.16 -26.11
N SER A 569 -37.28 -6.06 -27.39
CA SER A 569 -36.99 -7.03 -28.45
C SER A 569 -36.14 -6.46 -29.58
N GLY A 570 -35.46 -7.34 -30.33
CA GLY A 570 -34.60 -6.96 -31.46
C GLY A 570 -33.23 -6.39 -31.06
N TRP A 571 -32.49 -5.85 -32.03
CA TRP A 571 -31.14 -5.29 -31.85
C TRP A 571 -31.09 -4.06 -30.91
N LYS A 572 -32.16 -3.25 -30.91
CA LYS A 572 -32.34 -2.09 -30.00
C LYS A 572 -32.41 -2.49 -28.52
N SER A 573 -32.73 -3.76 -28.21
CA SER A 573 -32.79 -4.26 -26.82
C SER A 573 -31.44 -4.23 -26.11
N PHE A 574 -30.33 -4.34 -26.82
CA PHE A 574 -28.99 -4.20 -26.23
C PHE A 574 -28.75 -2.75 -25.75
N GLY A 575 -29.08 -1.76 -26.60
CA GLY A 575 -28.99 -0.34 -26.24
C GLY A 575 -29.88 0.02 -25.05
N ALA A 576 -31.15 -0.42 -25.09
CA ALA A 576 -32.11 -0.19 -24.02
C ALA A 576 -31.66 -0.82 -22.68
N ALA A 577 -31.11 -2.04 -22.71
CA ALA A 577 -30.60 -2.70 -21.52
C ALA A 577 -29.36 -2.00 -20.94
N MET A 578 -28.46 -1.46 -21.77
CA MET A 578 -27.31 -0.68 -21.30
C MET A 578 -27.76 0.59 -20.57
N VAL A 579 -28.66 1.37 -21.17
CA VAL A 579 -29.18 2.60 -20.55
C VAL A 579 -29.93 2.26 -19.26
N GLY A 580 -30.71 1.18 -19.24
CA GLY A 580 -31.38 0.68 -18.05
C GLY A 580 -30.41 0.24 -16.94
N ALA A 581 -29.32 -0.43 -17.29
CA ALA A 581 -28.29 -0.84 -16.33
C ALA A 581 -27.57 0.37 -15.70
N VAL A 582 -27.21 1.37 -16.49
CA VAL A 582 -26.59 2.62 -16.00
C VAL A 582 -27.53 3.34 -15.04
N GLN A 583 -28.81 3.44 -15.38
CA GLN A 583 -29.81 4.09 -14.54
C GLN A 583 -29.99 3.34 -13.21
N LEU A 584 -30.10 2.01 -13.23
CA LEU A 584 -30.19 1.18 -12.03
C LEU A 584 -28.92 1.29 -11.16
N PHE A 585 -27.74 1.30 -11.78
CA PHE A 585 -26.47 1.47 -11.08
C PHE A 585 -26.36 2.84 -10.41
N ALA A 586 -26.72 3.92 -11.10
CA ALA A 586 -26.72 5.27 -10.54
C ALA A 586 -27.65 5.38 -9.32
N THR A 587 -28.88 4.85 -9.42
CA THR A 587 -29.80 4.82 -8.27
C THR A 587 -29.28 3.96 -7.12
N GLY A 588 -28.63 2.83 -7.41
CA GLY A 588 -28.01 1.97 -6.40
C GLY A 588 -26.83 2.63 -5.69
N ALA A 589 -25.98 3.36 -6.44
CA ALA A 589 -24.83 4.09 -5.90
C ALA A 589 -25.26 5.24 -4.97
N VAL A 590 -26.32 5.96 -5.33
CA VAL A 590 -26.92 7.00 -4.46
C VAL A 590 -27.46 6.40 -3.16
N LYS A 591 -28.15 5.25 -3.23
CA LYS A 591 -28.64 4.53 -2.03
C LYS A 591 -27.47 4.06 -1.13
N LEU A 592 -26.40 3.53 -1.73
CA LEU A 592 -25.20 3.09 -1.01
C LEU A 592 -24.45 4.26 -0.35
N GLY A 593 -24.34 5.41 -1.04
CA GLY A 593 -23.74 6.62 -0.49
C GLY A 593 -24.53 7.17 0.71
N ARG A 594 -25.85 7.15 0.63
CA ARG A 594 -26.73 7.57 1.75
C ARG A 594 -26.61 6.64 2.96
N SER A 595 -26.58 5.33 2.75
CA SER A 595 -26.43 4.38 3.86
C SER A 595 -25.03 4.44 4.49
N TRP A 596 -23.97 4.61 3.70
CA TRP A 596 -22.61 4.82 4.22
C TRP A 596 -22.50 6.10 5.07
N LEU A 597 -23.14 7.20 4.63
CA LEU A 597 -23.20 8.43 5.43
C LEU A 597 -23.92 8.24 6.77
N SER A 598 -24.99 7.42 6.81
CA SER A 598 -25.77 7.18 8.05
C SER A 598 -25.03 6.38 9.15
N GLY A 599 -23.89 5.76 8.82
CA GLY A 599 -23.10 4.94 9.74
C GLY A 599 -22.13 5.71 10.65
N PHE A 600 -21.86 6.98 10.37
CA PHE A 600 -20.95 7.80 11.19
C PHE A 600 -21.70 8.50 12.32
N GLU A 601 -21.23 8.41 13.57
CA GLU A 601 -21.88 9.03 14.75
C GLU A 601 -22.10 10.54 14.61
N LEU A 602 -21.22 11.23 13.87
CA LEU A 602 -21.33 12.66 13.58
C LEU A 602 -22.53 12.95 12.65
N ALA A 603 -22.80 12.06 11.70
CA ALA A 603 -23.99 12.13 10.86
C ALA A 603 -25.27 11.85 11.67
N ARG A 604 -25.22 11.03 12.71
CA ARG A 604 -26.38 10.76 13.59
C ARG A 604 -26.85 12.03 14.34
N ARG A 605 -25.90 12.85 14.84
CA ARG A 605 -26.21 14.13 15.50
C ARG A 605 -26.71 15.21 14.52
N ILE A 606 -26.07 15.31 13.36
CA ILE A 606 -26.49 16.25 12.30
C ILE A 606 -27.87 15.87 11.77
N HIS A 607 -28.14 14.58 11.60
CA HIS A 607 -29.44 14.10 11.12
C HIS A 607 -30.54 14.33 12.16
N ALA A 608 -30.30 14.06 13.45
CA ALA A 608 -31.25 14.39 14.52
C ALA A 608 -31.57 15.90 14.57
N TYR A 609 -30.57 16.77 14.39
CA TYR A 609 -30.77 18.22 14.32
C TYR A 609 -31.57 18.66 13.08
N LEU A 610 -31.22 18.15 11.89
CA LEU A 610 -31.93 18.45 10.65
C LEU A 610 -33.37 17.93 10.67
N PHE A 611 -33.58 16.75 11.26
CA PHE A 611 -34.89 16.12 11.39
C PHE A 611 -35.76 16.83 12.44
N LYS A 612 -35.18 17.31 13.54
CA LYS A 612 -35.84 18.21 14.50
C LYS A 612 -36.32 19.49 13.80
N ARG A 613 -35.45 20.11 13.00
CA ARG A 613 -35.77 21.32 12.23
C ARG A 613 -36.82 21.05 11.13
N GLU A 614 -36.79 19.86 10.53
CA GLU A 614 -37.79 19.42 9.55
C GLU A 614 -39.17 19.26 10.22
N ILE A 615 -39.24 18.68 11.43
CA ILE A 615 -40.49 18.51 12.18
C ILE A 615 -41.02 19.82 12.76
N GLU A 616 -40.16 20.72 13.25
CA GLU A 616 -40.56 22.08 13.65
C GLU A 616 -41.20 22.83 12.46
N ARG A 617 -40.63 22.68 11.26
CA ARG A 617 -41.18 23.26 10.02
C ARG A 617 -42.50 22.59 9.59
N ILE A 618 -42.64 21.28 9.76
CA ILE A 618 -43.89 20.56 9.47
C ILE A 618 -44.99 20.99 10.46
N GLY A 619 -44.64 21.18 11.74
CA GLY A 619 -45.56 21.67 12.78
C GLY A 619 -46.04 23.11 12.58
N GLU A 620 -45.27 23.96 11.89
CA GLU A 620 -45.65 25.35 11.58
C GLU A 620 -46.45 25.48 10.26
N GLY A 621 -46.45 24.47 9.37
CA GLY A 621 -46.76 24.67 7.96
C GLY A 621 -47.93 23.89 7.34
N HIS A 622 -48.52 22.89 8.00
CA HIS A 622 -49.61 22.08 7.41
C HIS A 622 -50.82 21.98 8.31
N ALA A 623 -51.99 22.32 7.76
CA ALA A 623 -53.29 22.00 8.34
C ALA A 623 -53.39 20.49 8.53
N HIS A 624 -53.21 20.04 9.77
CA HIS A 624 -53.58 18.68 10.14
C HIS A 624 -55.09 18.52 9.88
N ALA A 625 -55.51 17.36 9.34
CA ALA A 625 -56.84 16.86 9.65
C ALA A 625 -57.03 16.98 11.17
N GLU A 626 -58.17 17.43 11.66
CA GLU A 626 -58.41 17.71 13.08
C GLU A 626 -58.25 16.43 13.93
N LEU A 627 -57.01 16.07 14.28
CA LEU A 627 -56.72 14.89 15.09
C LEU A 627 -57.09 15.21 16.54
N THR A 628 -58.06 14.48 17.07
CA THR A 628 -58.45 14.58 18.48
C THR A 628 -57.39 13.91 19.36
N PRO A 629 -57.00 14.49 20.52
CA PRO A 629 -56.05 13.85 21.42
C PRO A 629 -56.53 12.44 21.84
N LEU A 630 -55.60 11.50 21.98
CA LEU A 630 -55.94 10.16 22.46
C LEU A 630 -56.58 10.25 23.86
N ALA A 631 -57.77 9.67 24.02
CA ALA A 631 -58.53 9.66 25.28
C ALA A 631 -59.10 8.27 25.58
N GLY A 632 -59.54 8.04 26.82
CA GLY A 632 -60.17 6.80 27.26
C GLY A 632 -59.16 5.70 27.63
N GLU A 633 -59.56 4.44 27.53
CA GLU A 633 -58.81 3.30 28.07
C GLU A 633 -57.39 3.16 27.48
N ALA A 634 -57.21 3.44 26.19
CA ALA A 634 -55.90 3.38 25.53
C ALA A 634 -54.91 4.40 26.11
N PHE A 635 -55.38 5.61 26.46
CA PHE A 635 -54.55 6.64 27.08
C PHE A 635 -54.12 6.23 28.51
N GLU A 636 -55.03 5.62 29.27
CA GLU A 636 -54.77 5.11 30.62
C GLU A 636 -53.86 3.88 30.63
N LYS A 637 -53.89 3.04 29.59
CA LYS A 637 -52.98 1.88 29.47
C LYS A 637 -51.53 2.30 29.22
N LEU A 638 -51.32 3.48 28.61
CA LEU A 638 -50.00 4.09 28.40
C LEU A 638 -49.53 4.94 29.58
N ASP A 639 -50.27 5.02 30.69
CA ASP A 639 -49.86 5.83 31.85
C ASP A 639 -48.53 5.30 32.47
N PRO A 640 -47.52 6.18 32.68
CA PRO A 640 -46.25 5.80 33.29
C PRO A 640 -46.36 5.16 34.67
N GLU A 641 -47.38 5.50 35.45
CA GLU A 641 -47.61 5.02 36.82
C GLU A 641 -48.45 3.74 36.84
N ARG A 642 -49.06 3.37 35.72
CA ARG A 642 -49.79 2.11 35.63
C ARG A 642 -48.80 0.95 35.54
N PRO A 643 -48.89 -0.02 36.48
CA PRO A 643 -48.02 -1.18 36.48
C PRO A 643 -48.19 -2.00 35.19
N PHE A 644 -47.09 -2.47 34.64
CA PHE A 644 -47.08 -3.37 33.49
C PHE A 644 -46.81 -4.79 33.97
N GLY A 645 -47.63 -5.75 33.53
CA GLY A 645 -47.56 -7.15 33.97
C GLY A 645 -46.39 -7.94 33.39
N ARG A 646 -45.61 -7.36 32.47
CA ARG A 646 -44.48 -8.03 31.82
C ARG A 646 -43.18 -7.29 32.13
N TRP A 647 -42.16 -8.03 32.57
CA TRP A 647 -40.81 -7.49 32.72
C TRP A 647 -40.07 -7.43 31.38
N LEU A 648 -39.50 -6.26 31.06
CA LEU A 648 -38.75 -6.02 29.82
C LEU A 648 -37.24 -6.04 30.08
N HIS A 649 -36.47 -6.49 29.08
CA HIS A 649 -35.01 -6.48 29.16
C HIS A 649 -34.49 -5.03 29.26
N CYS A 650 -33.85 -4.69 30.36
CA CYS A 650 -33.46 -3.33 30.71
C CYS A 650 -32.18 -3.29 31.56
N PRO A 651 -31.55 -2.12 31.75
CA PRO A 651 -30.31 -2.02 32.54
C PRO A 651 -30.44 -2.54 33.98
N ALA A 652 -31.66 -2.62 34.52
CA ALA A 652 -31.93 -3.10 35.86
C ALA A 652 -31.92 -4.64 36.00
N ASP A 653 -31.76 -5.41 34.91
CA ASP A 653 -31.72 -6.87 34.96
C ASP A 653 -30.60 -7.41 35.84
N ALA A 654 -29.40 -6.81 35.77
CA ALA A 654 -28.27 -7.22 36.60
C ALA A 654 -28.57 -7.02 38.09
N VAL A 655 -29.28 -5.93 38.43
CA VAL A 655 -29.68 -5.64 39.81
C VAL A 655 -30.76 -6.62 40.28
N ARG A 656 -31.77 -6.86 39.44
CA ARG A 656 -32.84 -7.84 39.72
C ARG A 656 -32.24 -9.20 40.02
N ASP A 657 -31.39 -9.71 39.12
CA ASP A 657 -30.84 -11.06 39.22
C ASP A 657 -29.89 -11.19 40.44
N ALA A 658 -29.08 -10.17 40.73
CA ALA A 658 -28.19 -10.17 41.89
C ALA A 658 -28.95 -10.16 43.23
N VAL A 659 -30.00 -9.34 43.33
CA VAL A 659 -30.83 -9.24 44.54
C VAL A 659 -31.70 -10.49 44.72
N SER A 660 -32.29 -11.01 43.65
CA SER A 660 -33.07 -12.26 43.68
C SER A 660 -32.21 -13.46 44.09
N LEU A 661 -30.98 -13.58 43.56
CA LEU A 661 -30.05 -14.65 43.93
C LEU A 661 -29.69 -14.59 45.42
N ARG A 662 -29.46 -13.38 45.95
CA ARG A 662 -29.19 -13.17 47.37
C ARG A 662 -30.35 -13.60 48.26
N ALA A 663 -31.57 -13.26 47.86
CA ALA A 663 -32.78 -13.67 48.57
C ALA A 663 -32.93 -15.20 48.61
N GLN A 664 -32.57 -15.89 47.52
CA GLN A 664 -32.58 -17.37 47.47
C GLN A 664 -31.56 -17.99 48.43
N ASP A 665 -30.37 -17.38 48.54
CA ASP A 665 -29.30 -17.83 49.45
C ASP A 665 -29.54 -17.47 50.92
N ARG A 666 -30.65 -16.77 51.25
CA ARG A 666 -30.96 -16.22 52.60
C ARG A 666 -29.80 -15.45 53.24
N ARG A 667 -29.03 -14.73 52.42
CA ARG A 667 -27.95 -13.87 52.91
C ARG A 667 -28.51 -12.49 53.21
N GLY A 668 -28.76 -12.19 54.48
CA GLY A 668 -29.26 -10.89 54.87
C GLY A 668 -28.26 -9.76 54.58
N ALA A 669 -28.81 -8.62 54.16
CA ALA A 669 -28.06 -7.42 53.77
C ALA A 669 -29.00 -6.22 53.63
N LEU A 670 -28.46 -5.01 53.76
CA LEU A 670 -29.13 -3.76 53.41
C LEU A 670 -28.68 -3.31 52.03
N VAL A 671 -29.60 -3.29 51.08
CA VAL A 671 -29.40 -2.88 49.69
C VAL A 671 -30.19 -1.61 49.43
N VAL A 672 -29.62 -0.67 48.67
CA VAL A 672 -30.34 0.50 48.18
C VAL A 672 -30.32 0.57 46.66
N VAL A 673 -31.48 0.88 46.07
CA VAL A 673 -31.66 1.16 44.65
C VAL A 673 -31.99 2.63 44.47
N VAL A 674 -31.11 3.36 43.80
CA VAL A 674 -31.22 4.81 43.58
C VAL A 674 -31.52 5.09 42.13
N ALA A 675 -32.61 5.80 41.86
CA ALA A 675 -32.94 6.27 40.52
C ALA A 675 -33.95 7.42 40.57
N PRO A 676 -33.96 8.35 39.59
CA PRO A 676 -35.00 9.37 39.50
C PRO A 676 -36.39 8.75 39.24
N ARG A 677 -37.46 9.49 39.57
CA ARG A 677 -38.85 9.14 39.22
C ARG A 677 -38.97 8.77 37.75
N GLY A 678 -39.66 7.65 37.47
CA GLY A 678 -39.88 7.13 36.13
C GLY A 678 -38.81 6.17 35.60
N MET A 679 -37.71 5.90 36.32
CA MET A 679 -36.69 4.91 35.91
C MET A 679 -37.07 3.44 36.13
N GLY A 680 -38.23 3.15 36.73
CA GLY A 680 -38.73 1.78 36.93
C GLY A 680 -38.35 1.12 38.26
N LYS A 681 -38.08 1.90 39.32
CA LYS A 681 -37.78 1.38 40.68
C LYS A 681 -38.86 0.41 41.21
N SER A 682 -40.12 0.87 41.24
CA SER A 682 -41.25 0.05 41.71
C SER A 682 -41.48 -1.18 40.85
N SER A 683 -41.27 -1.07 39.53
CA SER A 683 -41.34 -2.22 38.61
C SER A 683 -40.23 -3.23 38.91
N LEU A 684 -39.01 -2.78 39.22
CA LEU A 684 -37.89 -3.63 39.61
C LEU A 684 -38.19 -4.36 40.91
N LEU A 685 -38.68 -3.66 41.93
CA LEU A 685 -39.05 -4.29 43.20
C LEU A 685 -40.16 -5.33 42.99
N ARG A 686 -41.18 -5.04 42.19
CA ARG A 686 -42.22 -6.03 41.87
C ARG A 686 -41.64 -7.25 41.15
N ALA A 687 -40.76 -7.06 40.18
CA ALA A 687 -40.13 -8.17 39.47
C ALA A 687 -39.23 -9.04 40.37
N ILE A 688 -38.55 -8.44 41.35
CA ILE A 688 -37.80 -9.18 42.38
C ILE A 688 -38.76 -9.98 43.26
N ALA A 689 -39.88 -9.38 43.68
CA ALA A 689 -40.90 -10.04 44.48
C ALA A 689 -41.54 -11.24 43.76
N GLU A 690 -41.82 -11.11 42.45
CA GLU A 690 -42.35 -12.19 41.62
C GLU A 690 -41.36 -13.37 41.46
N GLN A 691 -40.05 -13.10 41.49
CA GLN A 691 -39.00 -14.13 41.41
C GLN A 691 -38.63 -14.76 42.75
N SER A 692 -39.02 -14.15 43.87
CA SER A 692 -38.57 -14.52 45.22
C SER A 692 -39.76 -14.97 46.07
N PRO A 693 -39.99 -16.28 46.25
CA PRO A 693 -41.07 -16.79 47.09
C PRO A 693 -40.94 -16.27 48.53
N GLY A 694 -42.02 -15.70 49.07
CA GLY A 694 -42.03 -15.11 50.41
C GLY A 694 -41.52 -13.66 50.50
N ALA A 695 -41.25 -13.01 49.36
CA ALA A 695 -40.97 -11.57 49.33
C ALA A 695 -42.17 -10.75 49.82
N LYS A 696 -41.92 -9.72 50.61
CA LYS A 696 -42.94 -8.74 51.01
C LYS A 696 -42.56 -7.36 50.48
N VAL A 697 -43.52 -6.66 49.89
CA VAL A 697 -43.34 -5.29 49.39
C VAL A 697 -44.14 -4.35 50.28
N LEU A 698 -43.49 -3.32 50.79
CA LEU A 698 -44.11 -2.25 51.58
C LEU A 698 -43.85 -0.91 50.88
N GLY A 699 -44.91 -0.21 50.50
CA GLY A 699 -44.79 1.15 49.99
C GLY A 699 -44.70 2.14 51.14
N CYS A 700 -43.59 2.87 51.24
CA CYS A 700 -43.38 3.89 52.25
C CYS A 700 -44.21 5.14 51.97
N ARG A 701 -44.74 5.74 53.03
CA ARG A 701 -45.41 7.03 53.06
C ARG A 701 -44.82 7.87 54.19
N ALA A 702 -45.13 9.16 54.22
CA ALA A 702 -44.65 10.05 55.26
C ALA A 702 -45.07 9.61 56.68
N GLU A 703 -46.18 8.88 56.80
CA GLU A 703 -46.69 8.33 58.07
C GLU A 703 -46.10 6.96 58.45
N THR A 704 -45.37 6.31 57.54
CA THR A 704 -44.81 4.98 57.79
C THR A 704 -43.84 5.00 58.97
N SER A 705 -44.07 4.10 59.92
CA SER A 705 -43.35 4.01 61.19
C SER A 705 -42.55 2.70 61.29
N VAL A 706 -41.69 2.60 62.30
CA VAL A 706 -40.96 1.35 62.60
C VAL A 706 -41.92 0.20 62.94
N ALA A 707 -43.11 0.49 63.49
CA ALA A 707 -44.11 -0.53 63.78
C ALA A 707 -44.63 -1.22 62.50
N ASP A 708 -44.77 -0.46 61.41
CA ASP A 708 -45.17 -1.00 60.10
C ASP A 708 -44.08 -1.88 59.50
N LEU A 709 -42.80 -1.51 59.71
CA LEU A 709 -41.65 -2.33 59.34
C LEU A 709 -41.61 -3.62 60.17
N GLY A 710 -41.94 -3.55 61.46
CA GLY A 710 -42.07 -4.70 62.35
C GLY A 710 -43.13 -5.68 61.87
N ALA A 711 -44.35 -5.20 61.62
CA ALA A 711 -45.43 -6.02 61.05
C ALA A 711 -45.08 -6.58 59.66
N ALA A 712 -44.24 -5.88 58.89
CA ALA A 712 -43.70 -6.41 57.64
C ALA A 712 -42.72 -7.57 57.88
N ALA A 713 -41.84 -7.44 58.88
CA ALA A 713 -40.79 -8.39 59.21
C ALA A 713 -41.24 -9.61 60.04
N GLU A 714 -42.41 -9.57 60.71
CA GLU A 714 -42.93 -10.66 61.57
C GLU A 714 -42.97 -12.05 60.90
N ALA A 715 -43.21 -12.09 59.59
CA ALA A 715 -43.26 -13.34 58.83
C ALA A 715 -41.87 -13.90 58.43
N ALA A 716 -40.78 -13.25 58.89
CA ALA A 716 -39.40 -13.53 58.54
C ALA A 716 -39.20 -13.76 57.03
N PRO A 717 -39.56 -12.77 56.17
CA PRO A 717 -39.43 -12.93 54.73
C PRO A 717 -37.95 -13.07 54.34
N SER A 718 -37.67 -13.82 53.28
CA SER A 718 -36.32 -13.89 52.68
C SER A 718 -35.85 -12.52 52.18
N ILE A 719 -36.81 -11.69 51.75
CA ILE A 719 -36.56 -10.34 51.25
C ILE A 719 -37.73 -9.40 51.56
N LEU A 720 -37.41 -8.20 52.06
CA LEU A 720 -38.35 -7.12 52.32
C LEU A 720 -37.99 -5.90 51.45
N LEU A 721 -38.92 -5.53 50.57
CA LEU A 721 -38.74 -4.48 49.57
C LEU A 721 -39.51 -3.23 50.01
N LEU A 722 -38.77 -2.15 50.27
CA LEU A 722 -39.30 -0.85 50.67
C LEU A 722 -39.36 0.07 49.45
N ASP A 723 -40.56 0.27 48.92
CA ASP A 723 -40.80 1.17 47.79
C ASP A 723 -40.93 2.62 48.28
N ASP A 724 -40.37 3.58 47.54
CA ASP A 724 -40.40 5.02 47.85
C ASP A 724 -39.91 5.39 49.27
N ALA A 725 -38.84 4.76 49.76
CA ALA A 725 -38.27 5.02 51.09
C ALA A 725 -37.75 6.47 51.26
N HIS A 726 -37.58 7.22 50.18
CA HIS A 726 -37.27 8.66 50.24
C HIS A 726 -38.38 9.49 50.90
N THR A 727 -39.61 8.98 50.98
CA THR A 727 -40.74 9.65 51.68
C THR A 727 -40.52 9.80 53.19
N LEU A 728 -39.59 9.04 53.76
CA LEU A 728 -39.17 9.14 55.17
C LEU A 728 -38.13 10.25 55.39
N ILE A 729 -37.62 10.87 54.32
CA ILE A 729 -36.57 11.87 54.34
C ILE A 729 -37.17 13.25 54.07
N GLU A 730 -36.89 14.20 54.97
CA GLU A 730 -37.30 15.58 54.82
C GLU A 730 -36.05 16.50 54.81
N PRO A 731 -35.90 17.41 53.84
CA PRO A 731 -34.75 18.31 53.73
C PRO A 731 -34.84 19.49 54.71
N ARG A 732 -35.04 19.18 56.00
CA ARG A 732 -35.04 20.10 57.13
C ARG A 732 -34.14 19.59 58.25
N ILE A 733 -33.83 20.45 59.22
CA ILE A 733 -33.05 20.05 60.40
C ILE A 733 -33.84 18.95 61.15
N GLY A 734 -33.18 17.81 61.43
CA GLY A 734 -33.81 16.65 62.07
C GLY A 734 -34.68 15.78 61.15
N GLY A 735 -34.85 16.15 59.88
CA GLY A 735 -35.73 15.45 58.92
C GLY A 735 -35.26 14.07 58.44
N LEU A 736 -34.17 13.55 59.00
CA LEU A 736 -33.66 12.19 58.72
C LEU A 736 -34.00 11.17 59.81
N ALA A 737 -34.56 11.61 60.96
CA ALA A 737 -34.76 10.75 62.12
C ALA A 737 -35.58 9.48 61.81
N LYS A 738 -36.73 9.63 61.12
CA LYS A 738 -37.58 8.50 60.71
C LYS A 738 -36.85 7.50 59.81
N PHE A 739 -36.04 8.02 58.88
CA PHE A 739 -35.26 7.20 57.98
C PHE A 739 -34.12 6.47 58.73
N ASP A 740 -33.44 7.14 59.66
CA ASP A 740 -32.40 6.52 60.47
C ASP A 740 -32.98 5.40 61.36
N GLU A 741 -34.15 5.64 61.96
CA GLU A 741 -34.89 4.63 62.74
C GLU A 741 -35.23 3.42 61.87
N ALA A 742 -35.71 3.63 60.64
CA ALA A 742 -36.01 2.56 59.69
C ALA A 742 -34.76 1.76 59.28
N VAL A 743 -33.63 2.43 59.01
CA VAL A 743 -32.36 1.78 58.67
C VAL A 743 -31.80 1.02 59.87
N ALA A 744 -31.87 1.59 61.06
CA ALA A 744 -31.43 0.92 62.29
C ALA A 744 -32.27 -0.33 62.58
N PHE A 745 -33.59 -0.26 62.39
CA PHE A 745 -34.50 -1.39 62.50
C PHE A 745 -34.17 -2.49 61.48
N ALA A 746 -34.01 -2.11 60.20
CA ALA A 746 -33.65 -3.04 59.14
C ALA A 746 -32.33 -3.76 59.43
N ARG A 747 -31.30 -3.03 59.88
CA ARG A 747 -29.99 -3.57 60.21
C ARG A 747 -30.03 -4.52 61.42
N ALA A 748 -30.91 -4.29 62.38
CA ALA A 748 -31.14 -5.21 63.50
C ALA A 748 -31.83 -6.53 63.07
N HIS A 749 -32.49 -6.54 61.90
CA HIS A 749 -33.25 -7.67 61.37
C HIS A 749 -32.72 -8.14 60.01
N SER A 750 -31.42 -7.97 59.74
CA SER A 750 -30.80 -8.28 58.45
C SER A 750 -29.88 -9.50 58.47
N GLU A 751 -30.01 -10.42 59.42
CA GLU A 751 -29.20 -11.65 59.44
C GLU A 751 -29.68 -12.64 58.37
N GLU A 752 -30.99 -12.91 58.32
CA GLU A 752 -31.62 -13.85 57.37
C GLU A 752 -32.51 -13.18 56.31
N THR A 753 -32.81 -11.88 56.48
CA THR A 753 -33.67 -11.10 55.58
C THR A 753 -32.85 -10.07 54.80
N THR A 754 -33.00 -10.05 53.48
CA THR A 754 -32.47 -8.96 52.64
C THR A 754 -33.43 -7.78 52.65
N TRP A 755 -32.96 -6.58 52.98
CA TRP A 755 -33.75 -5.36 52.97
C TRP A 755 -33.36 -4.50 51.76
N VAL A 756 -34.31 -4.19 50.88
CA VAL A 756 -34.05 -3.37 49.68
C VAL A 756 -34.81 -2.06 49.77
N PHE A 757 -34.09 -0.95 49.83
CA PHE A 757 -34.65 0.39 49.87
C PHE A 757 -34.62 1.01 48.48
N SER A 758 -35.76 1.42 47.94
CA SER A 758 -35.77 2.28 46.75
C SER A 758 -35.81 3.75 47.16
N ILE A 759 -34.92 4.55 46.59
CA ILE A 759 -34.76 5.97 46.93
C ILE A 759 -34.71 6.80 45.64
N ASP A 760 -35.38 7.94 45.64
CA ASP A 760 -35.28 8.89 44.55
C ASP A 760 -33.89 9.55 44.47
N ALA A 761 -33.36 9.68 43.25
CA ALA A 761 -32.05 10.28 43.02
C ALA A 761 -31.93 11.73 43.53
N SER A 762 -33.04 12.48 43.63
CA SER A 762 -33.04 13.89 44.05
C SER A 762 -32.66 14.11 45.52
N VAL A 763 -32.86 13.10 46.39
CA VAL A 763 -32.54 13.15 47.82
C VAL A 763 -31.23 12.42 48.16
N TRP A 764 -30.70 11.62 47.24
CA TRP A 764 -29.50 10.83 47.47
C TRP A 764 -28.25 11.67 47.86
N PRO A 765 -27.95 12.81 47.22
CA PRO A 765 -26.84 13.67 47.64
C PRO A 765 -27.01 14.25 49.04
N LEU A 766 -28.26 14.54 49.45
CA LEU A 766 -28.57 15.02 50.81
C LEU A 766 -28.20 13.95 51.83
N LEU A 767 -28.58 12.70 51.58
CA LEU A 767 -28.28 11.57 52.45
C LEU A 767 -26.77 11.31 52.56
N LYS A 768 -26.06 11.30 51.42
CA LYS A 768 -24.58 11.15 51.38
C LYS A 768 -23.86 12.24 52.19
N ARG A 769 -24.29 13.50 52.06
CA ARG A 769 -23.69 14.62 52.80
C ARG A 769 -23.97 14.59 54.29
N ALA A 770 -25.18 14.17 54.68
CA ALA A 770 -25.58 14.23 56.09
C ALA A 770 -24.95 13.14 56.97
N ARG A 771 -24.30 12.11 56.39
CA ARG A 771 -23.87 10.89 57.12
C ARG A 771 -22.38 10.56 56.98
N ASP A 772 -21.57 11.53 56.53
CA ASP A 772 -20.09 11.56 56.50
C ASP A 772 -19.41 10.17 56.46
N ALA A 773 -19.15 9.68 55.24
CA ALA A 773 -18.33 8.51 54.89
C ALA A 773 -18.70 7.14 55.52
N ARG A 774 -19.73 7.03 56.39
CA ARG A 774 -20.17 5.74 56.92
C ARG A 774 -21.10 5.03 55.91
N PRO A 775 -20.80 3.78 55.49
CA PRO A 775 -21.69 3.05 54.61
C PRO A 775 -22.98 2.66 55.37
N LEU A 776 -24.11 3.29 55.02
CA LEU A 776 -25.44 2.94 55.56
C LEU A 776 -25.98 1.63 54.98
N PHE A 777 -25.58 1.32 53.75
CA PHE A 777 -26.00 0.16 52.98
C PHE A 777 -24.79 -0.68 52.64
N ASP A 778 -24.98 -1.99 52.60
CA ASP A 778 -23.93 -2.93 52.22
C ASP A 778 -23.73 -2.91 50.69
N GLU A 779 -24.80 -2.63 49.94
CA GLU A 779 -24.75 -2.46 48.48
C GLU A 779 -25.58 -1.28 48.00
N THR A 780 -25.06 -0.54 47.01
CA THR A 780 -25.73 0.59 46.38
C THR A 780 -25.79 0.39 44.87
N TYR A 781 -27.00 0.34 44.32
CA TYR A 781 -27.25 0.23 42.89
C TYR A 781 -27.86 1.53 42.36
N VAL A 782 -27.13 2.26 41.52
CA VAL A 782 -27.67 3.41 40.79
C VAL A 782 -28.14 2.94 39.42
N LEU A 783 -29.43 3.08 39.11
CA LEU A 783 -29.96 2.59 37.83
C LEU A 783 -29.46 3.45 36.67
N SER A 784 -28.95 2.78 35.64
CA SER A 784 -28.48 3.44 34.42
C SER A 784 -29.66 3.82 33.49
N PRO A 785 -29.54 4.91 32.71
CA PRO A 785 -30.54 5.27 31.72
C PRO A 785 -30.73 4.19 30.64
N TRP A 786 -31.95 4.08 30.11
CA TRP A 786 -32.28 3.14 29.05
C TRP A 786 -31.71 3.59 27.70
N ALA A 787 -31.31 2.62 26.87
CA ALA A 787 -30.86 2.85 25.50
C ALA A 787 -32.05 3.10 24.53
N GLU A 788 -31.77 3.70 23.37
CA GLU A 788 -32.74 3.97 22.29
C GLU A 788 -33.57 2.72 21.95
N ALA A 789 -32.92 1.58 21.74
CA ALA A 789 -33.60 0.32 21.41
C ALA A 789 -34.47 -0.23 22.55
N GLN A 790 -34.08 -0.02 23.80
CA GLN A 790 -34.84 -0.48 24.96
C GLN A 790 -36.12 0.35 25.15
N LEU A 791 -36.04 1.67 24.92
CA LEU A 791 -37.23 2.53 24.89
C LEU A 791 -38.15 2.17 23.73
N GLY A 792 -37.61 1.95 22.52
CA GLY A 792 -38.41 1.52 21.37
C GLY A 792 -39.17 0.21 21.64
N ALA A 793 -38.53 -0.76 22.32
CA ALA A 793 -39.18 -1.99 22.75
C ALA A 793 -40.28 -1.75 23.80
N LEU A 794 -40.04 -0.87 24.78
CA LEU A 794 -41.05 -0.48 25.77
C LEU A 794 -42.29 0.14 25.12
N LEU A 795 -42.11 1.04 24.15
CA LEU A 795 -43.24 1.64 23.44
C LEU A 795 -44.02 0.59 22.65
N ALA A 796 -43.33 -0.27 21.91
CA ALA A 796 -43.98 -1.32 21.13
C ALA A 796 -44.82 -2.27 22.01
N ASP A 797 -44.29 -2.73 23.15
CA ASP A 797 -45.03 -3.60 24.08
C ASP A 797 -46.22 -2.88 24.72
N ARG A 798 -46.11 -1.58 24.97
CA ARG A 798 -47.17 -0.75 25.55
C ARG A 798 -48.25 -0.40 24.53
N ASP A 799 -47.88 -0.18 23.28
CA ASP A 799 -48.80 0.00 22.15
C ASP A 799 -49.61 -1.29 21.90
N GLU A 800 -48.95 -2.45 21.94
CA GLU A 800 -49.60 -3.76 21.84
C GLU A 800 -50.61 -3.97 22.97
N ALA A 801 -50.22 -3.69 24.22
CA ALA A 801 -51.12 -3.80 25.37
C ALA A 801 -52.28 -2.79 25.35
N ALA A 802 -52.05 -1.61 24.74
CA ALA A 802 -53.07 -0.59 24.52
C ALA A 802 -53.94 -0.85 23.28
N GLU A 803 -53.65 -1.91 22.51
CA GLU A 803 -54.35 -2.30 21.28
C GLU A 803 -54.36 -1.18 20.23
N ILE A 804 -53.23 -0.46 20.11
CA ILE A 804 -53.06 0.63 19.15
C ILE A 804 -51.94 0.32 18.15
N VAL A 805 -52.13 0.80 16.91
CA VAL A 805 -51.12 0.73 15.85
C VAL A 805 -50.78 2.16 15.43
N PRO A 806 -49.68 2.74 15.95
CA PRO A 806 -49.32 4.13 15.68
C PRO A 806 -48.84 4.29 14.23
N GLN A 807 -49.49 5.18 13.49
CA GLN A 807 -49.15 5.52 12.11
C GLN A 807 -48.25 6.76 12.06
N TYR A 808 -47.15 6.67 11.31
CA TYR A 808 -46.16 7.73 11.14
C TYR A 808 -46.34 8.51 9.83
N ASP A 809 -47.39 8.21 9.05
CA ASP A 809 -47.63 8.83 7.75
C ASP A 809 -47.80 10.36 7.84
N GLY A 810 -48.37 10.87 8.94
CA GLY A 810 -48.49 12.31 9.20
C GLY A 810 -47.15 13.04 9.41
N LEU A 811 -46.03 12.31 9.54
CA LEU A 811 -44.67 12.85 9.68
C LEU A 811 -43.84 12.72 8.39
N LEU A 812 -44.43 12.18 7.30
CA LEU A 812 -43.78 12.08 6.00
C LEU A 812 -43.95 13.37 5.19
N ASP A 813 -42.83 13.93 4.74
CA ASP A 813 -42.84 14.90 3.65
C ASP A 813 -43.18 14.23 2.30
N ARG A 814 -43.48 15.05 1.28
CA ARG A 814 -43.69 14.57 -0.09
C ARG A 814 -42.51 13.70 -0.54
N LEU A 815 -42.77 12.41 -0.72
CA LEU A 815 -41.80 11.44 -1.25
C LEU A 815 -41.23 11.91 -2.60
N PRO A 816 -39.93 11.67 -2.88
CA PRO A 816 -39.34 12.02 -4.15
C PRO A 816 -40.10 11.43 -5.34
N PRO A 817 -40.21 12.15 -6.48
CA PRO A 817 -40.87 11.62 -7.67
C PRO A 817 -40.15 10.35 -8.15
N GLY A 818 -40.86 9.20 -8.08
CA GLY A 818 -40.34 7.89 -8.48
C GLY A 818 -40.07 6.89 -7.34
N ALA A 819 -40.36 7.25 -6.09
CA ALA A 819 -40.29 6.32 -4.95
C ALA A 819 -41.23 5.12 -5.13
N ASP A 820 -40.74 3.91 -4.85
CA ASP A 820 -41.52 2.67 -4.84
C ASP A 820 -42.14 2.37 -3.45
N GLU A 821 -42.83 1.23 -3.32
CA GLU A 821 -43.45 0.83 -2.05
C GLU A 821 -42.42 0.49 -0.97
N ILE A 822 -41.27 -0.02 -1.39
CA ILE A 822 -40.15 -0.33 -0.49
C ILE A 822 -39.54 0.99 0.00
N ASP A 823 -39.39 1.98 -0.87
CA ASP A 823 -38.92 3.32 -0.53
C ASP A 823 -39.87 4.03 0.44
N ARG A 824 -41.19 3.80 0.34
CA ARG A 824 -42.17 4.30 1.32
C ARG A 824 -42.03 3.59 2.66
N GLN A 825 -41.93 2.26 2.67
CA GLN A 825 -41.75 1.48 3.90
C GLN A 825 -40.42 1.81 4.58
N ASP A 826 -39.35 1.98 3.81
CA ASP A 826 -38.04 2.42 4.28
C ASP A 826 -38.11 3.85 4.84
N ALA A 827 -38.82 4.76 4.17
CA ALA A 827 -39.04 6.11 4.67
C ALA A 827 -39.85 6.13 5.97
N LEU A 828 -40.92 5.34 6.07
CA LEU A 828 -41.72 5.19 7.29
C LEU A 828 -40.90 4.60 8.43
N THR A 829 -40.12 3.56 8.15
CA THR A 829 -39.21 2.94 9.13
C THR A 829 -38.16 3.94 9.59
N ALA A 830 -37.57 4.71 8.67
CA ALA A 830 -36.63 5.77 8.99
C ALA A 830 -37.28 6.89 9.81
N LYS A 831 -38.54 7.26 9.51
CA LYS A 831 -39.29 8.25 10.29
C LYS A 831 -39.59 7.75 11.71
N ARG A 832 -40.01 6.48 11.86
CA ARG A 832 -40.21 5.83 13.15
C ARG A 832 -38.93 5.83 13.98
N THR A 833 -37.82 5.31 13.44
CA THR A 833 -36.54 5.29 14.16
C THR A 833 -36.04 6.70 14.47
N GLY A 834 -36.27 7.67 13.57
CA GLY A 834 -35.97 9.08 13.82
C GLY A 834 -36.78 9.65 14.99
N TYR A 835 -38.07 9.33 15.06
CA TYR A 835 -38.97 9.71 16.15
C TYR A 835 -38.54 9.10 17.50
N GLU A 836 -38.34 7.79 17.55
CA GLU A 836 -37.87 7.08 18.74
C GLU A 836 -36.55 7.67 19.26
N ARG A 837 -35.63 8.05 18.36
CA ARG A 837 -34.38 8.73 18.74
C ARG A 837 -34.62 10.11 19.34
N MET A 838 -35.45 10.95 18.72
CA MET A 838 -35.75 12.28 19.28
C MET A 838 -36.43 12.18 20.64
N LEU A 839 -37.34 11.21 20.80
CA LEU A 839 -37.96 10.93 22.09
C LEU A 839 -36.90 10.51 23.11
N TRP A 840 -36.02 9.56 22.76
CA TRP A 840 -34.92 9.14 23.63
C TRP A 840 -34.02 10.31 24.02
N ASP A 841 -33.65 11.18 23.06
CA ASP A 841 -32.87 12.39 23.30
C ASP A 841 -33.61 13.37 24.23
N HIS A 842 -34.94 13.51 24.08
CA HIS A 842 -35.80 14.39 24.88
C HIS A 842 -36.06 13.87 26.30
N VAL A 843 -36.05 12.55 26.53
CA VAL A 843 -36.31 11.97 27.86
C VAL A 843 -35.06 11.47 28.58
N GLY A 844 -33.96 11.26 27.85
CA GLY A 844 -32.67 10.87 28.42
C GLY A 844 -32.65 9.45 28.95
N GLY A 845 -33.32 8.53 28.28
CA GLY A 845 -33.42 7.15 28.74
C GLY A 845 -34.32 6.93 29.96
N ASN A 846 -35.18 7.89 30.33
CA ASN A 846 -36.20 7.72 31.37
C ASN A 846 -37.48 7.10 30.77
N PRO A 847 -37.83 5.83 31.08
CA PRO A 847 -38.96 5.15 30.47
C PRO A 847 -40.33 5.72 30.86
N GLY A 848 -40.50 6.19 32.12
CA GLY A 848 -41.75 6.82 32.55
C GLY A 848 -42.01 8.14 31.80
N LEU A 849 -40.99 8.96 31.63
CA LEU A 849 -41.11 10.18 30.83
C LEU A 849 -41.30 9.89 29.33
N ALA A 850 -40.69 8.82 28.82
CA ALA A 850 -40.90 8.35 27.45
C ALA A 850 -42.36 7.99 27.19
N LEU A 851 -42.99 7.26 28.12
CA LEU A 851 -44.40 6.89 28.06
C LEU A 851 -45.33 8.11 28.10
N GLU A 852 -45.05 9.09 28.96
CA GLU A 852 -45.81 10.34 29.00
C GLU A 852 -45.75 11.09 27.67
N ALA A 853 -44.52 11.36 27.21
CA ALA A 853 -44.31 12.11 25.98
C ALA A 853 -44.88 11.35 24.77
N TRP A 854 -44.84 10.02 24.79
CA TRP A 854 -45.46 9.18 23.77
C TRP A 854 -46.98 9.28 23.77
N ARG A 855 -47.64 9.01 24.91
CA ARG A 855 -49.12 9.02 24.97
C ARG A 855 -49.73 10.37 24.62
N VAL A 856 -49.05 11.47 24.97
CA VAL A 856 -49.46 12.84 24.61
C VAL A 856 -49.23 13.13 23.13
N SER A 857 -48.27 12.47 22.49
CA SER A 857 -48.01 12.66 21.05
C SER A 857 -48.97 11.90 20.13
N LEU A 858 -49.83 11.03 20.68
CA LEU A 858 -50.82 10.29 19.89
C LEU A 858 -52.11 11.09 19.71
N GLY A 859 -52.67 11.03 18.49
CA GLY A 859 -53.98 11.57 18.16
C GLY A 859 -54.81 10.56 17.35
N ARG A 860 -56.13 10.72 17.35
CA ARG A 860 -57.06 9.92 16.56
C ARG A 860 -57.65 10.74 15.43
N ASP A 861 -57.74 10.13 14.25
CA ASP A 861 -58.49 10.68 13.13
C ASP A 861 -60.01 10.38 13.25
N GLU A 862 -60.80 10.91 12.31
CA GLU A 862 -62.25 10.68 12.24
C GLU A 862 -62.61 9.22 11.96
N GLU A 863 -61.69 8.44 11.36
CA GLU A 863 -61.85 7.02 11.02
C GLU A 863 -61.43 6.08 12.18
N GLY A 864 -60.92 6.62 13.28
CA GLY A 864 -60.46 5.90 14.45
C GLY A 864 -58.99 5.41 14.39
N GLY A 865 -58.25 5.74 13.33
CA GLY A 865 -56.82 5.50 13.19
C GLY A 865 -55.98 6.34 14.15
N VAL A 866 -54.93 5.74 14.71
CA VAL A 866 -54.02 6.42 15.65
C VAL A 866 -52.79 6.94 14.91
N HIS A 867 -52.60 8.26 14.93
CA HIS A 867 -51.50 8.94 14.25
C HIS A 867 -50.52 9.58 15.24
N VAL A 868 -49.24 9.54 14.91
CA VAL A 868 -48.17 10.16 15.69
C VAL A 868 -48.04 11.63 15.29
N ARG A 869 -48.21 12.52 16.26
CA ARG A 869 -48.00 13.96 16.10
C ARG A 869 -46.54 14.33 16.37
N PRO A 870 -46.08 15.50 15.89
CA PRO A 870 -44.78 16.05 16.29
C PRO A 870 -44.58 16.04 17.82
N LEU A 871 -43.37 15.65 18.24
CA LEU A 871 -43.02 15.59 19.66
C LEU A 871 -43.15 16.97 20.31
N GLN A 872 -43.97 17.08 21.34
CA GLN A 872 -44.17 18.33 22.08
C GLN A 872 -43.10 18.47 23.16
N VAL A 873 -42.26 19.50 23.04
CA VAL A 873 -41.21 19.81 24.02
C VAL A 873 -41.61 21.05 24.82
N PRO A 874 -41.68 20.98 26.16
CA PRO A 874 -41.99 22.15 26.99
C PRO A 874 -40.96 23.27 26.82
N ASP A 875 -41.45 24.51 26.78
CA ASP A 875 -40.59 25.69 26.64
C ASP A 875 -39.85 25.99 27.95
N ILE A 876 -38.57 25.60 28.00
CA ILE A 876 -37.68 25.74 29.16
C ILE A 876 -37.52 27.22 29.57
N THR A 877 -37.67 28.17 28.63
CA THR A 877 -37.50 29.60 28.95
C THR A 877 -38.52 30.10 29.98
N LYS A 878 -39.68 29.44 30.08
CA LYS A 878 -40.68 29.71 31.12
C LYS A 878 -40.16 29.44 32.53
N LEU A 879 -39.36 28.38 32.70
CA LEU A 879 -38.75 28.05 34.00
C LEU A 879 -37.56 28.95 34.32
N GLU A 880 -36.79 29.38 33.31
CA GLU A 880 -35.61 30.23 33.52
C GLU A 880 -35.95 31.65 34.01
N ARG A 881 -37.17 32.11 33.75
CA ARG A 881 -37.70 33.41 34.18
C ARG A 881 -38.27 33.41 35.60
N LEU A 882 -38.35 32.24 36.25
CA LEU A 882 -38.88 32.13 37.60
C LEU A 882 -37.93 32.78 38.62
N PRO A 883 -38.46 33.43 39.67
CA PRO A 883 -37.64 33.94 40.76
C PRO A 883 -37.02 32.80 41.58
N ASP A 884 -35.93 33.09 42.29
CA ASP A 884 -35.18 32.09 43.06
C ASP A 884 -36.05 31.41 44.14
N SER A 885 -37.02 32.13 44.73
CA SER A 885 -38.00 31.55 45.67
C SER A 885 -38.79 30.41 45.05
N SER A 886 -39.25 30.55 43.80
CA SER A 886 -39.94 29.52 43.04
C SER A 886 -39.02 28.35 42.69
N LEU A 887 -37.73 28.61 42.42
CA LEU A 887 -36.74 27.55 42.23
C LEU A 887 -36.51 26.73 43.51
N PHE A 888 -36.54 27.37 44.68
CA PHE A 888 -36.48 26.66 45.97
C PHE A 888 -37.74 25.83 46.23
N VAL A 889 -38.93 26.33 45.86
CA VAL A 889 -40.19 25.58 45.92
C VAL A 889 -40.14 24.38 44.96
N LEU A 890 -39.71 24.56 43.70
CA LEU A 890 -39.51 23.48 42.74
C LEU A 890 -38.55 22.39 43.27
N ARG A 891 -37.42 22.80 43.85
CA ARG A 891 -36.46 21.88 44.47
C ARG A 891 -37.09 21.11 45.64
N ALA A 892 -37.78 21.81 46.53
CA ALA A 892 -38.41 21.19 47.69
C ALA A 892 -39.50 20.19 47.28
N VAL A 893 -40.35 20.56 46.30
CA VAL A 893 -41.36 19.64 45.74
C VAL A 893 -40.69 18.44 45.07
N LEU A 894 -39.61 18.61 44.32
CA LEU A 894 -38.88 17.49 43.71
C LEU A 894 -38.34 16.51 44.75
N GLN A 895 -37.80 17.02 45.86
CA GLN A 895 -37.17 16.21 46.91
C GLN A 895 -38.18 15.58 47.89
N LEU A 896 -39.33 16.21 48.11
CA LEU A 896 -40.36 15.74 49.05
C LEU A 896 -41.48 14.93 48.39
N ALA A 897 -41.63 14.94 47.06
CA ALA A 897 -42.81 14.39 46.39
C ALA A 897 -43.10 12.92 46.76
N PRO A 898 -44.37 12.57 47.08
CA PRO A 898 -45.57 13.43 47.20
C PRO A 898 -45.56 14.34 48.46
N THR A 899 -45.96 15.62 48.33
CA THR A 899 -45.84 16.61 49.43
C THR A 899 -47.06 17.54 49.62
N SER A 900 -47.13 18.22 50.77
CA SER A 900 -48.14 19.24 51.11
C SER A 900 -47.52 20.65 51.16
N VAL A 901 -48.38 21.67 51.17
CA VAL A 901 -47.96 23.09 51.25
C VAL A 901 -47.14 23.35 52.52
N GLU A 902 -47.55 22.77 53.64
CA GLU A 902 -46.91 22.93 54.94
C GLU A 902 -45.50 22.33 54.94
N SER A 903 -45.34 21.13 54.38
CA SER A 903 -44.04 20.45 54.29
C SER A 903 -43.05 21.23 53.41
N VAL A 904 -43.53 21.78 52.30
CA VAL A 904 -42.71 22.63 51.40
C VAL A 904 -42.34 23.95 52.09
N ALA A 905 -43.27 24.59 52.80
CA ALA A 905 -42.98 25.80 53.56
C ALA A 905 -41.91 25.56 54.63
N GLN A 906 -41.98 24.43 55.35
CA GLN A 906 -40.98 24.07 56.35
C GLN A 906 -39.60 23.75 55.75
N ALA A 907 -39.56 23.07 54.59
CA ALA A 907 -38.31 22.75 53.89
C ALA A 907 -37.62 23.98 53.27
N THR A 908 -38.41 24.95 52.79
CA THR A 908 -37.90 26.18 52.16
C THR A 908 -37.72 27.34 53.13
N ARG A 909 -38.32 27.26 54.33
CA ARG A 909 -38.46 28.34 55.32
C ARG A 909 -39.21 29.57 54.78
N LEU A 910 -40.05 29.38 53.75
CA LEU A 910 -40.94 30.40 53.22
C LEU A 910 -42.27 30.42 54.00
N ARG A 911 -43.04 31.51 53.87
CA ARG A 911 -44.37 31.56 54.48
C ARG A 911 -45.33 30.62 53.72
N PRO A 912 -46.24 29.89 54.40
CA PRO A 912 -47.19 29.01 53.73
C PRO A 912 -48.01 29.69 52.63
N GLU A 913 -48.34 30.98 52.80
CA GLU A 913 -49.05 31.80 51.81
C GLU A 913 -48.24 32.00 50.52
N GLU A 914 -46.93 32.25 50.63
CA GLU A 914 -46.02 32.43 49.50
C GLU A 914 -45.87 31.13 48.71
N VAL A 915 -45.75 30.00 49.42
CA VAL A 915 -45.70 28.66 48.81
C VAL A 915 -47.02 28.33 48.12
N LEU A 916 -48.16 28.61 48.76
CA LEU A 916 -49.47 28.37 48.17
C LEU A 916 -49.66 29.19 46.88
N GLN A 917 -49.22 30.45 46.86
CA GLN A 917 -49.30 31.30 45.68
C GLN A 917 -48.39 30.78 44.55
N ASP A 918 -47.17 30.35 44.87
CA ASP A 918 -46.23 29.76 43.90
C ASP A 918 -46.77 28.45 43.30
N LEU A 919 -47.30 27.55 44.14
CA LEU A 919 -47.90 26.30 43.69
C LEU A 919 -49.14 26.55 42.83
N ARG A 920 -49.98 27.54 43.16
CA ARG A 920 -51.13 27.94 42.33
C ARG A 920 -50.68 28.46 40.96
N PHE A 921 -49.67 29.32 40.94
CA PHE A 921 -49.09 29.84 39.70
C PHE A 921 -48.48 28.71 38.85
N GLY A 922 -47.66 27.86 39.46
CA GLY A 922 -47.04 26.73 38.78
C GLY A 922 -48.05 25.70 38.29
N LYS A 923 -49.15 25.46 39.01
CA LYS A 923 -50.27 24.62 38.56
C LYS A 923 -50.97 25.22 37.34
N ALA A 924 -51.19 26.54 37.32
CA ALA A 924 -51.75 27.25 36.15
C ALA A 924 -50.82 27.20 34.93
N GLN A 925 -49.50 27.15 35.13
CA GLN A 925 -48.49 26.97 34.07
C GLN A 925 -48.23 25.49 33.71
N GLY A 926 -48.81 24.54 34.46
CA GLY A 926 -48.64 23.11 34.28
C GLY A 926 -47.35 22.52 34.87
N PHE A 927 -46.58 23.25 35.67
CA PHE A 927 -45.35 22.76 36.31
C PHE A 927 -45.65 21.72 37.40
N TYR A 928 -46.78 21.88 38.09
CA TYR A 928 -47.22 20.99 39.16
C TYR A 928 -48.50 20.26 38.78
N GLU A 929 -48.61 19.03 39.23
CA GLU A 929 -49.84 18.24 39.17
C GLU A 929 -50.27 17.85 40.58
N ASP A 930 -51.59 17.74 40.78
CA ASP A 930 -52.21 17.37 42.04
C ASP A 930 -52.82 15.99 41.86
N ARG A 931 -52.33 15.01 42.64
CA ARG A 931 -52.83 13.64 42.60
C ARG A 931 -53.06 13.16 44.03
N SER A 932 -54.30 12.78 44.32
CA SER A 932 -54.71 12.29 45.64
C SER A 932 -54.43 13.26 46.80
N GLY A 933 -54.53 14.57 46.56
CA GLY A 933 -54.31 15.61 47.58
C GLY A 933 -52.83 15.90 47.88
N SER A 934 -51.91 15.44 47.03
CA SER A 934 -50.48 15.68 47.15
C SER A 934 -49.93 16.36 45.89
N VAL A 935 -48.99 17.28 46.10
CA VAL A 935 -48.38 18.08 45.03
C VAL A 935 -47.09 17.41 44.57
N ARG A 936 -46.90 17.35 43.25
CA ARG A 936 -45.66 16.85 42.61
C ARG A 936 -45.40 17.58 41.30
N ILE A 937 -44.18 17.46 40.79
CA ILE A 937 -43.83 18.01 39.47
C ILE A 937 -44.55 17.19 38.38
N ALA A 938 -45.18 17.88 37.43
CA ALA A 938 -45.85 17.25 36.30
C ALA A 938 -44.86 16.54 35.38
N TRP A 939 -45.26 15.41 34.79
CA TRP A 939 -44.39 14.59 33.96
C TRP A 939 -43.66 15.36 32.85
N PRO A 940 -44.32 16.20 32.01
CA PRO A 940 -43.64 16.92 30.93
C PRO A 940 -42.49 17.80 31.42
N TRP A 941 -42.62 18.37 32.62
CA TRP A 941 -41.67 19.31 33.19
C TRP A 941 -40.57 18.65 34.02
N LEU A 942 -40.73 17.38 34.42
CA LEU A 942 -39.83 16.68 35.34
C LEU A 942 -38.35 16.80 34.94
N ARG A 943 -38.01 16.49 33.68
CA ARG A 943 -36.62 16.56 33.21
C ARG A 943 -36.12 18.00 33.07
N ALA A 944 -36.97 18.90 32.61
CA ALA A 944 -36.62 20.32 32.45
C ALA A 944 -36.31 20.95 33.81
N VAL A 945 -37.13 20.67 34.83
CA VAL A 945 -36.93 21.13 36.20
C VAL A 945 -35.65 20.54 36.79
N SER A 946 -35.44 19.22 36.73
CA SER A 946 -34.23 18.60 37.27
C SER A 946 -32.95 19.18 36.66
N ARG A 947 -32.90 19.31 35.33
CA ARG A 947 -31.74 19.89 34.63
C ARG A 947 -31.51 21.36 34.96
N LEU A 948 -32.58 22.14 35.09
CA LEU A 948 -32.47 23.54 35.47
C LEU A 948 -31.88 23.68 36.87
N LEU A 949 -32.38 22.88 37.82
CA LEU A 949 -31.91 22.89 39.20
C LEU A 949 -30.45 22.41 39.30
N GLU A 950 -30.05 21.39 38.54
CA GLU A 950 -28.65 20.95 38.42
C GLU A 950 -27.75 22.06 37.84
N ARG A 951 -28.18 22.69 36.74
CA ARG A 951 -27.43 23.79 36.11
C ARG A 951 -27.26 25.00 37.02
N ARG A 952 -28.26 25.29 37.86
CA ARG A 952 -28.23 26.35 38.88
C ARG A 952 -27.55 25.90 40.18
N GLN A 953 -26.99 24.69 40.24
CA GLN A 953 -26.34 24.08 41.41
C GLN A 953 -27.24 23.95 42.65
N LEU A 954 -28.57 23.96 42.45
CA LEU A 954 -29.57 23.76 43.48
C LEU A 954 -29.84 22.26 43.73
N LEU A 955 -29.52 21.41 42.75
CA LEU A 955 -29.50 19.95 42.85
C LEU A 955 -28.11 19.44 42.44
N VAL A 956 -27.68 18.30 42.98
CA VAL A 956 -26.46 17.60 42.55
C VAL A 956 -26.85 16.24 42.01
N SER A 957 -26.36 15.86 40.83
CA SER A 957 -26.62 14.53 40.29
C SER A 957 -25.87 13.45 41.10
N PRO A 958 -26.47 12.27 41.32
CA PRO A 958 -25.96 11.21 42.21
C PRO A 958 -24.66 10.51 41.79
#